data_AF-A0A9E7L6A9-F1
#
_entry.id   AF-A0A9E7L6A9-F1
#
_cell.length_a   1.000
_cell.length_b   1.000
_cell.length_c   1.000
_cell.angle_alpha   90.00
_cell.angle_beta   90.00
_cell.angle_gamma   90.00
#
_symmetry.space_group_name_H-M   'P 1'
#
loop_
_entity.id
_entity.type
_entity.pdbx_description
1 polymer ?
#
loop_
_entity_poly.entity_id
_entity_poly.type
_entity_poly.pdbx_seq_one_letter_code
_entity_poly.pdbx_strand_id
1 'polypeptide(L)'
;MATAQMFFTIFFVVMLPAQGLLTPDFYDAVCPQALPTIRAVVEAAVSLQPRLGASLVRLHFHDCFVNGCDGSVLLDDSATFVGEKTAAPNNNSLRGFEVIDDIKAVVNAACFGNVVSCADILAVAARDSIVALGGSSYEVLLGRRDATTASMDDANADIPTPFFGLPDLLAKFQSHGLAVEDLVALSGAHTLGYARCALFRDRLYNETSTIDSDFASALQARCPRTGGDDELSPLDETSPAVFDAGYYRGLLQNKGLLHSDQQLFGGDGSGDTDALVQHYSENPGEFMADFGAAMIKMGSISPLTGSDGEIRENCRPSEEATHQALDSESQRANCLHLYFEAGVRTPIPCLSIYVPMLRSWLITSSVASRSSRFSALRRRVPFFSSSGDNKTTKMSGQGTPGGFSGNRASPHPRKPASAGKSMYQGHAEYKSPDVFRNAKYPNTVMPQHRRASPESSGESMYQGDGMYRSPNVLFHSAKSPNTVIPQHSRASPESDDKSTYESPNVFRNAKSSHTVIGQCSRASPESIGSNTSRSPRNDAEVQHFDICKAKDAGLVMLKRSLQAINREKRIEAERAKIVPRHIHLRPGMILLKNYLGHDDQVKIVKKCRDLGVGLGGFYRPGYQDGAKLHLRMMCLGMNWDPQSRSYDSKRPIDGAEPPKIPEDFIEMVDRAIQSSHDFLNTQYHGVNAASEVPKVSPDLCIVNFYDNNGRLGLHQDRDECEESLRRGLPVVSFSLGDTAKFLYGDQRDINKAQEVELESGDVLIFGGKSRHIFHGVSSIIPITAPKWLIEETDMLPGRLNLTFRKY
;
A
#
# COMPACT_ATOMS: atom_id res chain seq x y z
N MET A 1 -56.01 -28.50 -56.45
CA MET A 1 -56.21 -27.64 -55.26
C MET A 1 -55.28 -28.11 -54.16
N ALA A 2 -54.93 -27.20 -53.24
CA ALA A 2 -54.00 -27.34 -52.11
C ALA A 2 -52.54 -26.97 -52.41
N THR A 3 -52.26 -25.66 -52.37
CA THR A 3 -50.94 -25.08 -52.07
C THR A 3 -50.69 -25.17 -50.56
N ALA A 4 -49.63 -25.87 -50.15
CA ALA A 4 -49.19 -25.89 -48.76
C ALA A 4 -48.26 -24.68 -48.49
N GLN A 5 -48.73 -23.72 -47.70
CA GLN A 5 -47.91 -22.64 -47.15
C GLN A 5 -47.21 -23.14 -45.88
N MET A 6 -45.88 -23.15 -45.92
CA MET A 6 -45.02 -23.44 -44.77
C MET A 6 -44.80 -22.14 -44.00
N PHE A 7 -45.40 -22.00 -42.82
CA PHE A 7 -45.15 -20.87 -41.92
C PHE A 7 -43.84 -21.12 -41.16
N PHE A 8 -42.82 -20.30 -41.41
CA PHE A 8 -41.62 -20.20 -40.58
C PHE A 8 -41.90 -19.21 -39.45
N THR A 9 -42.19 -19.70 -38.25
CA THR A 9 -42.23 -18.88 -37.04
C THR A 9 -40.81 -18.54 -36.61
N ILE A 10 -40.39 -17.29 -36.82
CA ILE A 10 -39.14 -16.74 -36.29
C ILE A 10 -39.35 -16.50 -34.79
N PHE A 11 -38.65 -17.27 -33.96
CA PHE A 11 -38.59 -17.06 -32.51
C PHE A 11 -37.65 -15.87 -32.26
N PHE A 12 -38.20 -14.67 -32.11
CA PHE A 12 -37.46 -13.52 -31.58
C PHE A 12 -37.19 -13.77 -30.09
N VAL A 13 -35.99 -14.23 -29.76
CA VAL A 13 -35.50 -14.22 -28.37
C VAL A 13 -35.25 -12.75 -28.03
N VAL A 14 -36.19 -12.14 -27.32
CA VAL A 14 -35.99 -10.85 -26.65
C VAL A 14 -35.00 -11.11 -25.52
N MET A 15 -33.71 -10.91 -25.79
CA MET A 15 -32.71 -10.76 -24.74
C MET A 15 -32.99 -9.42 -24.04
N LEU A 16 -33.77 -9.46 -22.96
CA LEU A 16 -33.83 -8.35 -22.01
C LEU A 16 -32.40 -8.13 -21.46
N PRO A 17 -31.87 -6.91 -21.45
CA PRO A 17 -30.59 -6.64 -20.80
C PRO A 17 -30.74 -6.99 -19.32
N ALA A 18 -29.92 -7.91 -18.83
CA ALA A 18 -29.81 -8.17 -17.40
C ALA A 18 -29.23 -6.91 -16.76
N GLN A 19 -30.05 -6.16 -16.02
CA GLN A 19 -29.56 -5.17 -15.07
C GLN A 19 -28.69 -5.95 -14.08
N GLY A 20 -27.40 -5.62 -14.01
CA GLY A 20 -26.45 -6.33 -13.16
C GLY A 20 -26.79 -6.06 -11.69
N LEU A 21 -27.44 -7.01 -11.03
CA LEU A 21 -27.68 -6.93 -9.59
C LEU A 21 -26.34 -7.05 -8.86
N LEU A 22 -26.12 -6.26 -7.80
CA LEU A 22 -24.93 -6.40 -6.97
C LEU A 22 -24.98 -7.74 -6.21
N THR A 23 -23.87 -8.47 -6.13
CA THR A 23 -23.80 -9.76 -5.41
C THR A 23 -22.53 -9.89 -4.58
N PRO A 24 -22.53 -10.63 -3.45
CA PRO A 24 -21.33 -10.83 -2.63
C PRO A 24 -20.21 -11.63 -3.33
N ASP A 25 -20.56 -12.43 -4.34
CA ASP A 25 -19.69 -13.35 -5.05
C ASP A 25 -19.23 -12.84 -6.43
N PHE A 26 -19.49 -11.56 -6.75
CA PHE A 26 -19.25 -10.97 -8.07
C PHE A 26 -17.82 -11.22 -8.61
N TYR A 27 -16.80 -11.19 -7.74
CA TYR A 27 -15.41 -11.41 -8.11
C TYR A 27 -14.91 -12.85 -7.94
N ASP A 28 -15.71 -13.79 -7.42
CA ASP A 28 -15.22 -15.14 -7.07
C ASP A 28 -14.69 -15.91 -8.28
N ALA A 29 -15.36 -15.77 -9.42
CA ALA A 29 -14.94 -16.43 -10.66
C ALA A 29 -13.82 -15.68 -11.41
N VAL A 30 -13.72 -14.36 -11.23
CA VAL A 30 -12.88 -13.47 -12.06
C VAL A 30 -11.59 -13.08 -11.35
N CYS A 31 -11.70 -12.70 -10.07
CA CYS A 31 -10.58 -12.45 -9.18
C CYS A 31 -10.89 -12.91 -7.74
N PRO A 32 -10.76 -14.22 -7.43
CA PRO A 32 -11.01 -14.75 -6.08
C PRO A 32 -10.03 -14.25 -5.02
N GLN A 33 -9.00 -13.49 -5.41
CA GLN A 33 -8.06 -12.86 -4.49
C GLN A 33 -8.40 -11.40 -4.19
N ALA A 34 -9.40 -10.81 -4.85
CA ALA A 34 -9.77 -9.40 -4.68
C ALA A 34 -10.03 -9.03 -3.21
N LEU A 35 -11.08 -9.61 -2.61
CA LEU A 35 -11.47 -9.30 -1.23
C LEU A 35 -10.38 -9.64 -0.19
N PRO A 36 -9.73 -10.82 -0.22
CA PRO A 36 -8.61 -11.10 0.68
C PRO A 36 -7.43 -10.12 0.55
N THR A 37 -7.22 -9.58 -0.65
CA THR A 37 -6.14 -8.61 -0.92
C THR A 37 -6.48 -7.23 -0.36
N ILE A 38 -7.71 -6.75 -0.61
CA ILE A 38 -8.22 -5.50 -0.03
C ILE A 38 -8.10 -5.56 1.51
N ARG A 39 -8.61 -6.64 2.10
CA ARG A 39 -8.57 -6.86 3.55
C ARG A 39 -7.16 -6.77 4.12
N ALA A 40 -6.19 -7.42 3.50
CA ALA A 40 -4.81 -7.43 3.99
C ALA A 40 -4.19 -6.02 4.02
N VAL A 41 -4.44 -5.21 2.98
CA VAL A 41 -3.93 -3.83 2.92
C VAL A 41 -4.64 -2.95 3.94
N VAL A 42 -5.96 -3.10 4.11
CA VAL A 42 -6.74 -2.36 5.11
C VAL A 42 -6.30 -2.71 6.53
N GLU A 43 -6.19 -3.99 6.88
CA GLU A 43 -5.73 -4.45 8.20
C GLU A 43 -4.33 -3.89 8.50
N ALA A 44 -3.44 -3.88 7.50
CA ALA A 44 -2.11 -3.29 7.64
C ALA A 44 -2.17 -1.79 7.94
N ALA A 45 -2.91 -1.04 7.13
CA ALA A 45 -3.06 0.40 7.28
C ALA A 45 -3.69 0.78 8.63
N VAL A 46 -4.75 0.08 9.04
CA VAL A 46 -5.45 0.28 10.32
C VAL A 46 -4.54 -0.09 11.49
N SER A 47 -3.77 -1.18 11.40
CA SER A 47 -2.83 -1.56 12.47
C SER A 47 -1.73 -0.53 12.70
N LEU A 48 -1.30 0.15 11.63
CA LEU A 48 -0.29 1.21 11.71
C LEU A 48 -0.90 2.52 12.22
N GLN A 49 -2.08 2.88 11.75
CA GLN A 49 -2.79 4.09 12.16
C GLN A 49 -4.29 3.81 12.29
N PRO A 50 -4.79 3.51 13.51
CA PRO A 50 -6.19 3.10 13.72
C PRO A 50 -7.24 4.07 13.18
N ARG A 51 -6.94 5.38 13.21
CA ARG A 51 -7.80 6.44 12.63
C ARG A 51 -8.08 6.25 11.14
N LEU A 52 -7.23 5.55 10.39
CA LEU A 52 -7.49 5.24 8.98
C LEU A 52 -8.75 4.40 8.80
N GLY A 53 -9.08 3.51 9.73
CA GLY A 53 -10.30 2.72 9.62
C GLY A 53 -11.55 3.61 9.64
N ALA A 54 -11.61 4.55 10.59
CA ALA A 54 -12.67 5.57 10.62
C ALA A 54 -12.70 6.43 9.34
N SER A 55 -11.52 6.73 8.78
CA SER A 55 -11.39 7.56 7.57
C SER A 55 -11.94 6.85 6.33
N LEU A 56 -11.67 5.54 6.18
CA LEU A 56 -12.12 4.73 5.05
C LEU A 56 -13.64 4.47 5.09
N VAL A 57 -14.21 4.25 6.30
CA VAL A 57 -15.66 4.17 6.48
C VAL A 57 -16.33 5.47 6.06
N ARG A 58 -15.79 6.62 6.51
CA ARG A 58 -16.30 7.94 6.13
C ARG A 58 -16.14 8.19 4.62
N LEU A 59 -15.05 7.74 4.01
CA LEU A 59 -14.85 7.88 2.57
C LEU A 59 -15.94 7.16 1.75
N HIS A 60 -16.34 5.95 2.17
CA HIS A 60 -17.44 5.23 1.51
C HIS A 60 -18.81 5.90 1.74
N PHE A 61 -19.08 6.43 2.94
CA PHE A 61 -20.29 7.23 3.19
C PHE A 61 -20.38 8.46 2.27
N HIS A 62 -19.27 9.20 2.14
CA HIS A 62 -19.21 10.40 1.31
C HIS A 62 -19.32 10.09 -0.19
N ASP A 63 -18.84 8.94 -0.65
CA ASP A 63 -19.07 8.43 -2.01
C ASP A 63 -20.58 8.19 -2.23
N CYS A 64 -21.18 7.32 -1.42
CA CYS A 64 -22.56 6.88 -1.61
C CYS A 64 -23.62 8.00 -1.52
N PHE A 65 -23.34 9.07 -0.78
CA PHE A 65 -24.25 10.21 -0.63
C PHE A 65 -24.19 11.20 -1.80
N VAL A 66 -23.25 11.06 -2.73
CA VAL A 66 -23.12 11.96 -3.88
C VAL A 66 -23.27 11.16 -5.16
N ASN A 67 -24.41 11.27 -5.84
CA ASN A 67 -24.75 10.53 -7.07
C ASN A 67 -24.76 8.99 -6.96
N GLY A 68 -24.37 8.40 -5.83
CA GLY A 68 -24.40 6.96 -5.56
C GLY A 68 -23.01 6.42 -5.24
N CYS A 69 -22.92 5.13 -4.94
CA CYS A 69 -21.62 4.52 -4.64
C CYS A 69 -20.87 4.19 -5.95
N ASP A 70 -20.21 5.17 -6.54
CA ASP A 70 -19.60 5.06 -7.87
C ASP A 70 -18.10 5.48 -7.89
N GLY A 71 -17.50 5.72 -6.74
CA GLY A 71 -16.11 6.13 -6.62
C GLY A 71 -15.83 7.54 -7.15
N SER A 72 -16.82 8.39 -7.41
CA SER A 72 -16.63 9.77 -7.87
C SER A 72 -15.80 10.59 -6.88
N VAL A 73 -15.95 10.32 -5.56
CA VAL A 73 -15.20 10.99 -4.48
C VAL A 73 -13.67 10.87 -4.64
N LEU A 74 -13.21 9.85 -5.37
CA LEU A 74 -11.80 9.58 -5.61
C LEU A 74 -11.21 10.40 -6.76
N LEU A 75 -12.03 10.91 -7.67
CA LEU A 75 -11.54 11.70 -8.81
C LEU A 75 -10.88 13.00 -8.34
N ASP A 76 -9.71 13.29 -8.91
CA ASP A 76 -9.07 14.60 -8.80
C ASP A 76 -9.71 15.57 -9.81
N ASP A 77 -9.45 16.87 -9.65
CA ASP A 77 -9.94 17.90 -10.56
C ASP A 77 -9.48 17.64 -12.01
N SER A 78 -10.34 18.01 -12.97
CA SER A 78 -10.03 17.98 -14.40
C SER A 78 -10.44 19.29 -15.09
N ALA A 79 -10.08 19.46 -16.36
CA ALA A 79 -10.54 20.57 -17.19
C ALA A 79 -12.06 20.62 -17.38
N THR A 80 -12.77 19.53 -17.11
CA THR A 80 -14.22 19.40 -17.38
C THR A 80 -15.09 19.39 -16.13
N PHE A 81 -14.52 19.15 -14.96
CA PHE A 81 -15.24 19.14 -13.68
C PHE A 81 -14.29 19.43 -12.50
N VAL A 82 -14.87 19.92 -11.40
CA VAL A 82 -14.17 20.04 -10.11
C VAL A 82 -14.51 18.81 -9.28
N GLY A 83 -13.48 18.12 -8.80
CA GLY A 83 -13.61 16.93 -7.98
C GLY A 83 -14.22 17.23 -6.61
N GLU A 84 -14.75 16.20 -5.96
CA GLU A 84 -15.49 16.36 -4.70
C GLU A 84 -14.58 16.67 -3.51
N LYS A 85 -13.27 16.42 -3.61
CA LYS A 85 -12.32 16.57 -2.51
C LYS A 85 -12.23 17.99 -1.98
N THR A 86 -12.56 18.97 -2.81
CA THR A 86 -12.54 20.40 -2.46
C THR A 86 -13.91 20.94 -1.99
N ALA A 87 -14.96 20.10 -2.01
CA ALA A 87 -16.26 20.44 -1.44
C ALA A 87 -16.15 20.71 0.07
N ALA A 88 -17.01 21.57 0.62
CA ALA A 88 -17.01 21.95 2.03
C ALA A 88 -16.97 20.77 3.04
N PRO A 89 -17.74 19.68 2.87
CA PRO A 89 -17.68 18.53 3.79
C PRO A 89 -16.37 17.71 3.69
N ASN A 90 -15.62 17.86 2.59
CA ASN A 90 -14.47 17.04 2.22
C ASN A 90 -13.14 17.76 2.41
N ASN A 91 -13.10 19.07 2.13
CA ASN A 91 -11.91 19.89 2.13
C ASN A 91 -11.28 19.97 3.54
N ASN A 92 -9.99 19.66 3.64
CA ASN A 92 -9.26 19.55 4.91
C ASN A 92 -9.97 18.63 5.93
N SER A 93 -10.65 17.58 5.45
CA SER A 93 -11.52 16.73 6.26
C SER A 93 -11.43 15.25 5.86
N LEU A 94 -11.80 14.88 4.62
CA LEU A 94 -11.62 13.52 4.09
C LEU A 94 -10.14 13.18 3.95
N ARG A 95 -9.79 11.91 4.16
CA ARG A 95 -8.40 11.39 4.11
C ARG A 95 -8.40 9.88 3.86
N GLY A 96 -7.24 9.31 3.55
CA GLY A 96 -7.08 7.87 3.27
C GLY A 96 -7.13 7.51 1.78
N PHE A 97 -7.11 8.52 0.89
CA PHE A 97 -7.07 8.32 -0.56
C PHE A 97 -5.85 7.51 -1.01
N GLU A 98 -4.71 7.73 -0.37
CA GLU A 98 -3.46 7.00 -0.60
C GLU A 98 -3.60 5.50 -0.30
N VAL A 99 -4.39 5.13 0.72
CA VAL A 99 -4.65 3.72 1.04
C VAL A 99 -5.51 3.08 -0.05
N ILE A 100 -6.46 3.82 -0.62
CA ILE A 100 -7.28 3.32 -1.74
C ILE A 100 -6.42 3.08 -2.98
N ASP A 101 -5.45 3.94 -3.26
CA ASP A 101 -4.50 3.74 -4.36
C ASP A 101 -3.62 2.52 -4.13
N ASP A 102 -3.09 2.35 -2.91
CA ASP A 102 -2.30 1.18 -2.54
C ASP A 102 -3.13 -0.11 -2.71
N ILE A 103 -4.38 -0.11 -2.22
CA ILE A 103 -5.30 -1.23 -2.43
C ILE A 103 -5.48 -1.48 -3.93
N LYS A 104 -5.76 -0.43 -4.72
CA LYS A 104 -6.02 -0.56 -6.15
C LYS A 104 -4.83 -1.16 -6.89
N ALA A 105 -3.62 -0.69 -6.61
CA ALA A 105 -2.40 -1.21 -7.21
C ALA A 105 -2.18 -2.69 -6.88
N VAL A 106 -2.32 -3.08 -5.60
CA VAL A 106 -2.12 -4.46 -5.15
C VAL A 106 -3.22 -5.38 -5.69
N VAL A 107 -4.47 -4.92 -5.74
CA VAL A 107 -5.60 -5.68 -6.31
C VAL A 107 -5.42 -5.86 -7.81
N ASN A 108 -5.07 -4.82 -8.58
CA ASN A 108 -4.81 -4.96 -10.00
C ASN A 108 -3.69 -5.99 -10.27
N ALA A 109 -2.64 -5.97 -9.45
CA ALA A 109 -1.56 -6.95 -9.53
C ALA A 109 -2.03 -8.38 -9.18
N ALA A 110 -2.86 -8.55 -8.14
CA ALA A 110 -3.41 -9.84 -7.73
C ALA A 110 -4.43 -10.41 -8.73
N CYS A 111 -5.14 -9.52 -9.44
CA CYS A 111 -6.16 -9.86 -10.43
C CYS A 111 -5.65 -9.92 -11.88
N PHE A 112 -4.35 -9.68 -12.12
CA PHE A 112 -3.74 -9.62 -13.46
C PHE A 112 -4.37 -8.57 -14.38
N GLY A 113 -4.84 -7.46 -13.83
CA GLY A 113 -5.45 -6.37 -14.57
C GLY A 113 -6.52 -5.62 -13.77
N ASN A 114 -7.15 -4.65 -14.44
CA ASN A 114 -8.14 -3.75 -13.85
C ASN A 114 -9.52 -4.44 -13.86
N VAL A 115 -9.73 -5.31 -12.88
CA VAL A 115 -10.98 -6.11 -12.77
C VAL A 115 -11.92 -5.56 -11.70
N VAL A 116 -11.37 -5.08 -10.58
CA VAL A 116 -12.13 -4.58 -9.44
C VAL A 116 -12.27 -3.07 -9.54
N SER A 117 -13.50 -2.54 -9.46
CA SER A 117 -13.74 -1.10 -9.46
C SER A 117 -13.23 -0.41 -8.20
N CYS A 118 -12.95 0.89 -8.29
CA CYS A 118 -12.63 1.69 -7.12
C CYS A 118 -13.84 1.85 -6.18
N ALA A 119 -15.04 1.91 -6.74
CA ALA A 119 -16.30 1.90 -5.98
C ALA A 119 -16.43 0.65 -5.09
N ASP A 120 -16.14 -0.55 -5.61
CA ASP A 120 -16.16 -1.78 -4.79
C ASP A 120 -15.00 -1.84 -3.80
N ILE A 121 -13.84 -1.26 -4.13
CA ILE A 121 -12.73 -1.13 -3.17
C ILE A 121 -13.15 -0.28 -1.97
N LEU A 122 -13.85 0.85 -2.17
CA LEU A 122 -14.36 1.68 -1.08
C LEU A 122 -15.31 0.89 -0.16
N ALA A 123 -16.26 0.16 -0.75
CA ALA A 123 -17.24 -0.63 0.01
C ALA A 123 -16.57 -1.73 0.85
N VAL A 124 -15.65 -2.50 0.25
CA VAL A 124 -14.91 -3.55 0.94
C VAL A 124 -13.97 -2.98 2.00
N ALA A 125 -13.29 -1.87 1.71
CA ALA A 125 -12.39 -1.21 2.65
C ALA A 125 -13.11 -0.65 3.87
N ALA A 126 -14.33 -0.13 3.71
CA ALA A 126 -15.17 0.29 4.82
C ALA A 126 -15.51 -0.90 5.74
N ARG A 127 -15.96 -2.03 5.17
CA ARG A 127 -16.24 -3.26 5.96
C ARG A 127 -15.00 -3.77 6.69
N ASP A 128 -13.89 -3.91 5.98
CA ASP A 128 -12.65 -4.44 6.57
C ASP A 128 -12.10 -3.51 7.67
N SER A 129 -12.32 -2.20 7.56
CA SER A 129 -11.97 -1.22 8.60
C SER A 129 -12.79 -1.41 9.87
N ILE A 130 -14.10 -1.65 9.76
CA ILE A 130 -14.98 -1.93 10.89
C ILE A 130 -14.53 -3.21 11.60
N VAL A 131 -14.26 -4.27 10.85
CA VAL A 131 -13.80 -5.56 11.39
C VAL A 131 -12.45 -5.43 12.08
N ALA A 132 -11.50 -4.71 11.47
CA ALA A 132 -10.16 -4.49 12.04
C ALA A 132 -10.21 -3.69 13.37
N LEU A 133 -11.26 -2.90 13.58
CA LEU A 133 -11.48 -2.11 14.80
C LEU A 133 -12.45 -2.79 15.79
N GLY A 134 -12.78 -4.07 15.59
CA GLY A 134 -13.54 -4.89 16.55
C GLY A 134 -15.04 -5.00 16.27
N GLY A 135 -15.53 -4.45 15.17
CA GLY A 135 -16.92 -4.61 14.73
C GLY A 135 -17.20 -5.96 14.05
N SER A 136 -18.48 -6.23 13.81
CA SER A 136 -18.91 -7.45 13.10
C SER A 136 -18.73 -7.32 11.59
N SER A 137 -18.37 -8.42 10.92
CA SER A 137 -18.35 -8.47 9.46
C SER A 137 -19.77 -8.60 8.91
N TYR A 138 -19.99 -8.04 7.72
CA TYR A 138 -21.21 -8.19 6.92
C TYR A 138 -20.86 -8.51 5.47
N GLU A 139 -21.83 -9.03 4.70
CA GLU A 139 -21.64 -9.41 3.31
C GLU A 139 -21.80 -8.18 2.40
N VAL A 140 -20.68 -7.59 2.01
CA VAL A 140 -20.65 -6.47 1.06
C VAL A 140 -21.17 -6.96 -0.31
N LEU A 141 -22.20 -6.31 -0.84
CA LEU A 141 -22.64 -6.52 -2.23
C LEU A 141 -21.65 -5.86 -3.19
N LEU A 142 -21.29 -6.51 -4.30
CA LEU A 142 -20.23 -6.09 -5.23
C LEU A 142 -20.75 -6.07 -6.68
N GLY A 143 -19.98 -5.44 -7.57
CA GLY A 143 -20.31 -5.27 -8.98
C GLY A 143 -20.58 -3.81 -9.37
N ARG A 144 -20.24 -2.86 -8.49
CA ARG A 144 -20.30 -1.42 -8.81
C ARG A 144 -19.25 -1.09 -9.85
N ARG A 145 -19.52 -0.05 -10.64
CA ARG A 145 -18.61 0.52 -11.62
C ARG A 145 -18.29 1.96 -11.26
N ASP A 146 -17.19 2.43 -11.81
CA ASP A 146 -16.62 3.72 -11.50
C ASP A 146 -17.26 4.84 -12.35
N ALA A 147 -17.59 5.95 -11.72
CA ALA A 147 -18.00 7.17 -12.42
C ALA A 147 -16.84 7.79 -13.20
N THR A 148 -17.20 8.46 -14.30
CA THR A 148 -16.26 9.18 -15.18
C THR A 148 -16.22 10.69 -14.89
N THR A 149 -17.04 11.16 -13.95
CA THR A 149 -17.17 12.57 -13.56
C THR A 149 -17.42 12.66 -12.05
N ALA A 150 -17.09 13.79 -11.45
CA ALA A 150 -17.38 14.12 -10.06
C ALA A 150 -18.09 15.47 -9.96
N SER A 151 -18.76 15.75 -8.84
CA SER A 151 -19.54 16.97 -8.66
C SER A 151 -19.35 17.59 -7.29
N MET A 152 -18.50 18.62 -7.21
CA MET A 152 -18.33 19.42 -5.99
C MET A 152 -19.65 20.03 -5.50
N ASP A 153 -20.54 20.46 -6.41
CA ASP A 153 -21.81 21.07 -6.06
C ASP A 153 -22.78 20.06 -5.44
N ASP A 154 -22.87 18.85 -6.00
CA ASP A 154 -23.70 17.78 -5.43
C ASP A 154 -23.13 17.34 -4.07
N ALA A 155 -21.81 17.26 -3.92
CA ALA A 155 -21.18 17.00 -2.62
C ALA A 155 -21.52 18.05 -1.56
N ASN A 156 -21.54 19.34 -1.93
CA ASN A 156 -21.98 20.42 -1.03
C ASN A 156 -23.47 20.35 -0.72
N ALA A 157 -24.28 19.88 -1.67
CA ALA A 157 -25.72 19.80 -1.53
C ALA A 157 -26.13 18.60 -0.68
N ASP A 158 -25.57 17.42 -0.92
CA ASP A 158 -26.11 16.12 -0.51
C ASP A 158 -25.47 15.52 0.75
N ILE A 159 -24.24 15.89 1.09
CA ILE A 159 -23.63 15.39 2.33
C ILE A 159 -24.18 16.18 3.53
N PRO A 160 -24.73 15.50 4.57
CA PRO A 160 -25.26 16.18 5.75
C PRO A 160 -24.15 16.88 6.53
N THR A 161 -24.47 18.08 7.05
CA THR A 161 -23.55 18.88 7.87
C THR A 161 -23.71 18.55 9.35
N PRO A 162 -22.63 18.63 10.16
CA PRO A 162 -22.69 18.37 11.60
C PRO A 162 -23.62 19.32 12.36
N PHE A 163 -24.04 20.43 11.75
CA PHE A 163 -24.91 21.47 12.33
C PHE A 163 -26.40 21.24 12.09
N PHE A 164 -26.79 20.14 11.42
CA PHE A 164 -28.20 19.84 11.17
C PHE A 164 -28.93 19.35 12.42
N GLY A 165 -30.17 19.82 12.55
CA GLY A 165 -31.17 19.26 13.46
C GLY A 165 -31.70 17.92 12.95
N LEU A 166 -32.38 17.17 13.83
CA LEU A 166 -32.97 15.87 13.47
C LEU A 166 -33.88 15.90 12.22
N PRO A 167 -34.77 16.91 12.00
CA PRO A 167 -35.61 16.95 10.80
C PRO A 167 -34.80 17.03 9.49
N ASP A 168 -33.70 17.79 9.50
CA ASP A 168 -32.84 17.95 8.31
C ASP A 168 -32.02 16.69 8.05
N LEU A 169 -31.53 16.02 9.11
CA LEU A 169 -30.88 14.71 9.01
C LEU A 169 -31.83 13.66 8.42
N LEU A 170 -33.05 13.57 8.94
CA LEU A 170 -34.07 12.65 8.44
C LEU A 170 -34.39 12.92 6.97
N ALA A 171 -34.65 14.19 6.61
CA ALA A 171 -34.93 14.56 5.24
C ALA A 171 -33.79 14.18 4.30
N LYS A 172 -32.54 14.34 4.74
CA LYS A 172 -31.36 13.99 3.95
C LYS A 172 -31.20 12.48 3.77
N PHE A 173 -31.34 11.68 4.83
CA PHE A 173 -31.25 10.22 4.69
C PHE A 173 -32.39 9.66 3.84
N GLN A 174 -33.61 10.20 4.01
CA GLN A 174 -34.77 9.82 3.22
C GLN A 174 -34.61 10.15 1.73
N SER A 175 -33.92 11.24 1.36
CA SER A 175 -33.67 11.55 -0.05
C SER A 175 -32.77 10.52 -0.74
N HIS A 176 -32.00 9.74 0.01
CA HIS A 176 -31.22 8.60 -0.48
C HIS A 176 -31.87 7.24 -0.19
N GLY A 177 -33.13 7.22 0.24
CA GLY A 177 -33.87 5.99 0.50
C GLY A 177 -33.49 5.27 1.79
N LEU A 178 -32.86 5.97 2.74
CA LEU A 178 -32.49 5.43 4.05
C LEU A 178 -33.53 5.85 5.11
N ALA A 179 -33.92 4.91 5.96
CA ALA A 179 -34.93 5.11 7.00
C ALA A 179 -34.34 5.72 8.29
N VAL A 180 -35.18 6.00 9.28
CA VAL A 180 -34.73 6.54 10.58
C VAL A 180 -33.81 5.56 11.31
N GLU A 181 -34.07 4.26 11.19
CA GLU A 181 -33.24 3.20 11.75
C GLU A 181 -31.83 3.21 11.11
N ASP A 182 -31.76 3.47 9.81
CA ASP A 182 -30.51 3.55 9.06
C ASP A 182 -29.72 4.81 9.47
N LEU A 183 -30.39 5.95 9.67
CA LEU A 183 -29.77 7.17 10.23
C LEU A 183 -29.13 6.87 11.58
N VAL A 184 -29.90 6.35 12.55
CA VAL A 184 -29.38 6.12 13.91
C VAL A 184 -28.26 5.07 13.90
N ALA A 185 -28.43 3.98 13.15
CA ALA A 185 -27.39 2.95 13.03
C ALA A 185 -26.10 3.51 12.41
N LEU A 186 -26.17 4.16 11.24
CA LEU A 186 -25.00 4.68 10.54
C LEU A 186 -24.30 5.80 11.31
N SER A 187 -25.03 6.62 12.07
CA SER A 187 -24.45 7.58 13.02
C SER A 187 -23.56 6.92 14.07
N GLY A 188 -23.82 5.65 14.41
CA GLY A 188 -22.95 4.83 15.25
C GLY A 188 -21.51 4.68 14.74
N ALA A 189 -21.22 4.98 13.47
CA ALA A 189 -19.85 5.06 12.96
C ALA A 189 -18.99 6.11 13.69
N HIS A 190 -19.61 7.11 14.32
CA HIS A 190 -18.95 8.10 15.17
C HIS A 190 -18.42 7.54 16.50
N THR A 191 -18.61 6.24 16.80
CA THR A 191 -17.79 5.56 17.82
C THR A 191 -16.29 5.57 17.45
N LEU A 192 -15.98 5.75 16.16
CA LEU A 192 -14.62 5.83 15.65
C LEU A 192 -14.22 7.26 15.25
N GLY A 193 -12.93 7.58 15.39
CA GLY A 193 -12.34 8.73 14.73
C GLY A 193 -12.44 10.04 15.50
N TYR A 194 -12.28 11.15 14.77
CA TYR A 194 -12.04 12.48 15.34
C TYR A 194 -12.71 13.56 14.50
N ALA A 195 -13.18 14.62 15.15
CA ALA A 195 -13.64 15.84 14.53
C ALA A 195 -12.73 17.03 14.87
N ARG A 196 -12.68 18.00 13.96
CA ARG A 196 -12.00 19.28 14.18
C ARG A 196 -12.88 20.20 15.01
N CYS A 197 -12.26 21.05 15.81
CA CYS A 197 -12.89 22.11 16.59
C CYS A 197 -13.92 22.94 15.82
N ALA A 198 -13.61 23.29 14.58
CA ALA A 198 -14.51 24.03 13.70
C ALA A 198 -15.92 23.41 13.54
N LEU A 199 -16.05 22.08 13.75
CA LEU A 199 -17.29 21.34 13.51
C LEU A 199 -18.19 21.21 14.75
N PHE A 200 -17.67 21.48 15.96
CA PHE A 200 -18.43 21.32 17.21
C PHE A 200 -18.35 22.52 18.15
N ARG A 201 -17.58 23.56 17.81
CA ARG A 201 -17.42 24.75 18.65
C ARG A 201 -18.75 25.42 18.99
N ASP A 202 -19.66 25.52 18.03
CA ASP A 202 -20.95 26.16 18.26
C ASP A 202 -21.75 25.41 19.33
N ARG A 203 -21.80 24.08 19.26
CA ARG A 203 -22.39 23.25 20.32
C ARG A 203 -21.71 23.50 21.66
N LEU A 204 -20.37 23.46 21.68
CA LEU A 204 -19.57 23.60 22.90
C LEU A 204 -19.86 24.90 23.68
N TYR A 205 -20.20 25.98 22.98
CA TYR A 205 -20.34 27.31 23.59
C TYR A 205 -21.75 27.88 23.60
N ASN A 206 -22.65 27.37 22.77
CA ASN A 206 -24.01 27.89 22.60
C ASN A 206 -25.10 26.90 23.03
N GLU A 207 -24.80 25.60 23.14
CA GLU A 207 -25.75 24.55 23.55
C GLU A 207 -25.50 24.05 24.97
N THR A 208 -25.19 24.96 25.90
CA THR A 208 -24.75 24.60 27.26
C THR A 208 -25.80 23.88 28.11
N SER A 209 -27.06 23.80 27.67
CA SER A 209 -28.11 23.04 28.36
C SER A 209 -28.18 21.58 27.93
N THR A 210 -27.59 21.22 26.79
CA THR A 210 -27.67 19.87 26.18
C THR A 210 -26.30 19.20 26.01
N ILE A 211 -25.24 19.81 26.54
CA ILE A 211 -23.91 19.23 26.65
C ILE A 211 -23.54 19.06 28.14
N ASP A 212 -23.00 17.90 28.49
CA ASP A 212 -22.49 17.63 29.84
C ASP A 212 -21.40 18.65 30.24
N SER A 213 -21.49 19.18 31.46
CA SER A 213 -20.65 20.32 31.89
C SER A 213 -19.18 19.95 32.06
N ASP A 214 -18.91 18.73 32.51
CA ASP A 214 -17.54 18.24 32.72
C ASP A 214 -16.89 17.93 31.37
N PHE A 215 -17.65 17.27 30.49
CA PHE A 215 -17.26 17.02 29.11
C PHE A 215 -16.97 18.33 28.34
N ALA A 216 -17.88 19.31 28.44
CA ALA A 216 -17.68 20.63 27.85
C ALA A 216 -16.42 21.31 28.39
N SER A 217 -16.20 21.28 29.70
CA SER A 217 -15.00 21.86 30.33
C SER A 217 -13.70 21.21 29.80
N ALA A 218 -13.70 19.88 29.62
CA ALA A 218 -12.56 19.16 29.06
C ALA A 218 -12.30 19.48 27.58
N LEU A 219 -13.36 19.73 26.80
CA LEU A 219 -13.24 20.16 25.41
C LEU A 219 -12.76 21.61 25.28
N GLN A 220 -13.23 22.52 26.12
CA GLN A 220 -12.85 23.95 26.08
C GLN A 220 -11.34 24.19 26.27
N ALA A 221 -10.65 23.30 26.99
CA ALA A 221 -9.20 23.35 27.14
C ALA A 221 -8.44 23.12 25.82
N ARG A 222 -9.02 22.34 24.90
CA ARG A 222 -8.47 22.05 23.56
C ARG A 222 -9.08 22.93 22.48
N CYS A 223 -10.31 23.38 22.71
CA CYS A 223 -11.14 24.06 21.73
C CYS A 223 -11.58 25.44 22.26
N PRO A 224 -10.72 26.47 22.19
CA PRO A 224 -11.08 27.80 22.68
C PRO A 224 -12.20 28.42 21.85
N ARG A 225 -12.87 29.44 22.42
CA ARG A 225 -13.95 30.22 21.75
C ARG A 225 -13.54 30.79 20.40
N THR A 226 -12.25 31.04 20.21
CA THR A 226 -11.67 31.57 18.97
C THR A 226 -10.31 30.93 18.73
N GLY A 227 -10.02 30.55 17.48
CA GLY A 227 -8.78 29.89 17.10
C GLY A 227 -8.78 28.37 17.38
N GLY A 228 -7.69 27.70 17.00
CA GLY A 228 -7.53 26.25 17.16
C GLY A 228 -8.52 25.44 16.32
N ASP A 229 -8.97 25.95 15.17
CA ASP A 229 -10.01 25.32 14.35
C ASP A 229 -9.70 23.89 13.92
N ASP A 230 -8.42 23.57 13.72
CA ASP A 230 -7.94 22.26 13.29
C ASP A 230 -7.61 21.31 14.45
N GLU A 231 -7.74 21.75 15.71
CA GLU A 231 -7.54 20.90 16.87
C GLU A 231 -8.55 19.76 16.88
N LEU A 232 -8.07 18.55 17.18
CA LEU A 232 -8.85 17.33 17.05
C LEU A 232 -9.36 16.86 18.41
N SER A 233 -10.64 16.48 18.43
CA SER A 233 -11.25 15.76 19.55
C SER A 233 -11.85 14.45 19.06
N PRO A 234 -11.75 13.36 19.84
CA PRO A 234 -12.35 12.09 19.48
C PRO A 234 -13.87 12.23 19.43
N LEU A 235 -14.52 11.61 18.45
CA LEU A 235 -15.99 11.60 18.33
C LEU A 235 -16.64 10.81 19.48
N ASP A 236 -15.95 9.78 19.98
CA ASP A 236 -16.26 9.03 21.19
C ASP A 236 -15.05 9.07 22.14
N GLU A 237 -15.22 9.67 23.32
CA GLU A 237 -14.13 9.82 24.31
C GLU A 237 -13.72 8.50 24.96
N THR A 238 -14.56 7.47 24.89
CA THR A 238 -14.33 6.21 25.60
C THR A 238 -13.37 5.29 24.85
N SER A 239 -13.51 5.19 23.53
CA SER A 239 -12.75 4.23 22.72
C SER A 239 -12.66 4.64 21.23
N PRO A 240 -11.94 5.74 20.88
CA PRO A 240 -11.94 6.31 19.52
C PRO A 240 -11.35 5.42 18.40
N ALA A 241 -10.86 4.22 18.75
CA ALA A 241 -10.28 3.23 17.86
C ALA A 241 -10.88 1.82 18.08
N VAL A 242 -12.05 1.72 18.73
CA VAL A 242 -12.78 0.46 18.89
C VAL A 242 -14.20 0.69 18.39
N PHE A 243 -14.70 -0.19 17.52
CA PHE A 243 -16.06 -0.11 17.04
C PHE A 243 -16.99 -0.76 18.07
N ASP A 244 -17.64 0.05 18.90
CA ASP A 244 -18.53 -0.44 19.96
C ASP A 244 -19.74 0.50 20.20
N ALA A 245 -20.56 0.20 21.20
CA ALA A 245 -21.77 0.98 21.53
C ALA A 245 -21.49 2.20 22.45
N GLY A 246 -20.24 2.62 22.59
CA GLY A 246 -19.78 3.76 23.40
C GLY A 246 -20.40 5.08 22.96
N TYR A 247 -20.53 5.25 21.64
CA TYR A 247 -21.23 6.38 21.03
C TYR A 247 -22.61 6.61 21.65
N TYR A 248 -23.49 5.60 21.65
CA TYR A 248 -24.85 5.72 22.18
C TYR A 248 -24.87 5.96 23.69
N ARG A 249 -23.97 5.29 24.45
CA ARG A 249 -23.81 5.54 25.89
C ARG A 249 -23.40 6.99 26.17
N GLY A 250 -22.58 7.58 25.29
CA GLY A 250 -22.24 9.00 25.32
C GLY A 250 -23.45 9.90 25.08
N LEU A 251 -24.29 9.59 24.10
CA LEU A 251 -25.51 10.38 23.82
C LEU A 251 -26.47 10.42 25.02
N LEU A 252 -26.67 9.28 25.71
CA LEU A 252 -27.49 9.19 26.93
C LEU A 252 -26.96 10.07 28.08
N GLN A 253 -25.66 10.39 28.05
CA GLN A 253 -25.00 11.22 29.04
C GLN A 253 -24.87 12.68 28.59
N ASN A 254 -25.56 13.10 27.52
CA ASN A 254 -25.40 14.41 26.89
C ASN A 254 -23.96 14.69 26.45
N LYS A 255 -23.20 13.63 26.16
CA LYS A 255 -21.82 13.76 25.73
C LYS A 255 -21.81 14.07 24.25
N GLY A 256 -22.09 13.16 23.31
CA GLY A 256 -22.05 13.46 21.85
C GLY A 256 -20.79 14.25 21.42
N LEU A 257 -20.56 14.61 20.17
CA LEU A 257 -19.55 15.67 19.93
C LEU A 257 -20.15 16.73 19.04
N LEU A 258 -20.71 16.30 17.93
CA LEU A 258 -21.35 17.16 16.97
C LEU A 258 -22.75 17.54 17.46
N HIS A 259 -23.28 18.65 16.94
CA HIS A 259 -24.69 19.00 17.15
C HIS A 259 -25.60 17.86 16.68
N SER A 260 -25.46 17.46 15.42
CA SER A 260 -26.16 16.33 14.80
C SER A 260 -26.17 15.04 15.63
N ASP A 261 -25.07 14.70 16.33
CA ASP A 261 -25.02 13.52 17.21
C ASP A 261 -26.02 13.63 18.36
N GLN A 262 -25.99 14.76 19.07
CA GLN A 262 -26.85 14.95 20.23
C GLN A 262 -28.31 15.15 19.83
N GLN A 263 -28.59 15.55 18.60
CA GLN A 263 -29.97 15.63 18.08
C GLN A 263 -30.65 14.25 17.94
N LEU A 264 -29.89 13.15 17.96
CA LEU A 264 -30.46 11.80 17.96
C LEU A 264 -31.06 11.40 19.32
N PHE A 265 -30.70 12.12 20.40
CA PHE A 265 -31.19 11.83 21.74
C PHE A 265 -31.59 13.12 22.47
N GLY A 266 -32.90 13.37 22.54
CA GLY A 266 -33.50 14.48 23.27
C GLY A 266 -33.64 14.20 24.78
N GLY A 267 -33.79 12.93 25.15
CA GLY A 267 -33.83 12.48 26.55
C GLY A 267 -35.15 12.72 27.28
N ASP A 268 -36.18 13.21 26.56
CA ASP A 268 -37.53 13.39 27.09
C ASP A 268 -38.47 12.23 26.72
N GLY A 269 -37.98 11.24 25.96
CA GLY A 269 -38.72 10.06 25.55
C GLY A 269 -39.82 10.35 24.52
N SER A 270 -39.84 11.55 23.94
CA SER A 270 -40.81 11.97 22.93
C SER A 270 -40.29 11.85 21.49
N GLY A 271 -38.98 11.63 21.31
CA GLY A 271 -38.33 11.51 20.01
C GLY A 271 -38.34 10.09 19.46
N ASP A 272 -38.62 9.94 18.16
CA ASP A 272 -38.61 8.65 17.45
C ASP A 272 -37.22 7.97 17.48
N THR A 273 -36.14 8.75 17.66
CA THR A 273 -34.75 8.25 17.73
C THR A 273 -34.30 7.91 19.15
N ASP A 274 -34.94 8.45 20.20
CA ASP A 274 -34.53 8.23 21.60
C ASP A 274 -34.55 6.73 21.95
N ALA A 275 -35.59 6.02 21.51
CA ALA A 275 -35.76 4.59 21.76
C ALA A 275 -34.66 3.77 21.08
N LEU A 276 -34.23 4.15 19.87
CA LEU A 276 -33.15 3.46 19.15
C LEU A 276 -31.78 3.71 19.79
N VAL A 277 -31.49 4.94 20.21
CA VAL A 277 -30.26 5.27 20.93
C VAL A 277 -30.17 4.47 22.23
N GLN A 278 -31.26 4.43 23.00
CA GLN A 278 -31.30 3.63 24.23
C GLN A 278 -31.13 2.14 23.91
N HIS A 279 -31.84 1.63 22.91
CA HIS A 279 -31.76 0.23 22.49
C HIS A 279 -30.32 -0.19 22.13
N TYR A 280 -29.63 0.57 21.28
CA TYR A 280 -28.26 0.25 20.88
C TYR A 280 -27.24 0.41 22.01
N SER A 281 -27.48 1.32 22.96
CA SER A 281 -26.64 1.45 24.15
C SER A 281 -26.67 0.20 25.05
N GLU A 282 -27.81 -0.49 25.09
CA GLU A 282 -28.06 -1.68 25.90
C GLU A 282 -27.78 -2.99 25.14
N ASN A 283 -27.83 -2.94 23.80
CA ASN A 283 -27.72 -4.12 22.93
C ASN A 283 -26.63 -3.93 21.86
N PRO A 284 -25.32 -4.00 22.22
CA PRO A 284 -24.23 -3.80 21.27
C PRO A 284 -24.22 -4.80 20.10
N GLY A 285 -24.71 -6.02 20.32
CA GLY A 285 -24.83 -7.03 19.26
C GLY A 285 -25.84 -6.67 18.19
N GLU A 286 -27.00 -6.11 18.58
CA GLU A 286 -28.03 -5.64 17.66
C GLU A 286 -27.54 -4.41 16.88
N PHE A 287 -26.87 -3.47 17.57
CA PHE A 287 -26.21 -2.35 16.89
C PHE A 287 -25.26 -2.82 15.79
N MET A 288 -24.38 -3.79 16.08
CA MET A 288 -23.43 -4.28 15.08
C MET A 288 -24.12 -4.96 13.89
N ALA A 289 -25.23 -5.66 14.13
CA ALA A 289 -26.02 -6.31 13.08
C ALA A 289 -26.74 -5.27 12.20
N ASP A 290 -27.45 -4.33 12.82
CA ASP A 290 -28.20 -3.29 12.11
C ASP A 290 -27.28 -2.30 11.40
N PHE A 291 -26.10 -2.01 11.97
CA PHE A 291 -25.06 -1.24 11.28
C PHE A 291 -24.62 -1.92 9.99
N GLY A 292 -24.36 -3.23 10.02
CA GLY A 292 -24.02 -4.00 8.82
C GLY A 292 -25.13 -3.98 7.77
N ALA A 293 -26.39 -4.11 8.19
CA ALA A 293 -27.55 -4.02 7.31
C ALA A 293 -27.69 -2.62 6.68
N ALA A 294 -27.51 -1.56 7.48
CA ALA A 294 -27.58 -0.18 7.01
C ALA A 294 -26.41 0.15 6.05
N MET A 295 -25.20 -0.37 6.31
CA MET A 295 -24.06 -0.25 5.40
C MET A 295 -24.31 -0.94 4.05
N ILE A 296 -25.00 -2.09 4.03
CA ILE A 296 -25.41 -2.76 2.78
C ILE A 296 -26.43 -1.90 2.00
N LYS A 297 -27.43 -1.34 2.68
CA LYS A 297 -28.43 -0.45 2.06
C LYS A 297 -27.76 0.81 1.49
N MET A 298 -26.92 1.49 2.28
CA MET A 298 -26.15 2.65 1.86
C MET A 298 -25.26 2.32 0.68
N GLY A 299 -24.53 1.19 0.74
CA GLY A 299 -23.71 0.68 -0.36
C GLY A 299 -24.50 0.38 -1.64
N SER A 300 -25.83 0.31 -1.58
CA SER A 300 -26.70 0.00 -2.71
C SER A 300 -27.37 1.25 -3.32
N ILE A 301 -26.99 2.45 -2.88
CA ILE A 301 -27.51 3.71 -3.43
C ILE A 301 -26.97 3.89 -4.86
N SER A 302 -27.90 3.93 -5.82
CA SER A 302 -27.67 4.30 -7.24
C SER A 302 -26.37 3.77 -7.88
N PRO A 303 -26.05 2.47 -7.79
CA PRO A 303 -24.79 1.97 -8.31
C PRO A 303 -24.76 2.00 -9.84
N LEU A 304 -23.62 2.37 -10.41
CA LEU A 304 -23.34 2.11 -11.82
C LEU A 304 -23.06 0.61 -11.99
N THR A 305 -23.73 -0.05 -12.94
CA THR A 305 -23.62 -1.50 -13.16
C THR A 305 -23.63 -1.85 -14.65
N GLY A 306 -23.27 -3.09 -14.99
CA GLY A 306 -23.28 -3.55 -16.38
C GLY A 306 -22.29 -2.78 -17.27
N SER A 307 -22.81 -1.98 -18.20
CA SER A 307 -22.01 -1.13 -19.09
C SER A 307 -21.92 0.33 -18.66
N ASP A 308 -22.64 0.74 -17.62
CA ASP A 308 -22.63 2.12 -17.13
C ASP A 308 -21.38 2.38 -16.30
N GLY A 309 -20.70 3.50 -16.52
CA GLY A 309 -19.39 3.78 -15.92
C GLY A 309 -18.25 2.89 -16.44
N GLU A 310 -17.14 2.84 -15.72
CA GLU A 310 -15.93 2.11 -16.10
C GLU A 310 -15.33 1.24 -14.98
N ILE A 311 -14.23 0.55 -15.26
CA ILE A 311 -13.36 -0.02 -14.21
C ILE A 311 -12.04 0.72 -14.35
N ARG A 312 -11.79 1.68 -13.46
CA ARG A 312 -10.60 2.52 -13.54
C ARG A 312 -9.34 1.70 -13.28
N GLU A 313 -8.24 2.04 -13.96
CA GLU A 313 -6.92 1.50 -13.65
C GLU A 313 -6.32 2.16 -12.41
N ASN A 314 -6.46 3.48 -12.34
CA ASN A 314 -6.07 4.32 -11.24
C ASN A 314 -7.34 5.03 -10.73
N CYS A 315 -7.59 4.98 -9.43
CA CYS A 315 -8.76 5.62 -8.83
C CYS A 315 -8.69 7.16 -8.85
N ARG A 316 -7.49 7.71 -9.06
CA ARG A 316 -7.21 9.15 -9.12
C ARG A 316 -6.46 9.50 -10.40
N PRO A 317 -7.10 9.38 -11.58
CA PRO A 317 -6.45 9.74 -12.84
C PRO A 317 -6.12 11.23 -12.82
N SER A 318 -4.84 11.58 -12.97
CA SER A 318 -4.41 12.97 -13.16
C SER A 318 -4.47 13.38 -14.63
N GLU A 319 -4.66 14.68 -14.90
CA GLU A 319 -4.56 15.21 -16.27
C GLU A 319 -3.18 14.95 -16.90
N GLU A 320 -2.10 14.95 -16.11
CA GLU A 320 -0.74 14.64 -16.61
C GLU A 320 -0.62 13.19 -17.09
N ALA A 321 -1.26 12.23 -16.40
CA ALA A 321 -1.29 10.84 -16.85
C ALA A 321 -2.12 10.66 -18.14
N THR A 322 -3.19 11.45 -18.27
CA THR A 322 -4.08 11.43 -19.44
C THR A 322 -3.40 12.07 -20.67
N HIS A 323 -2.67 13.18 -20.48
CA HIS A 323 -1.87 13.80 -21.54
C HIS A 323 -0.69 12.92 -21.98
N GLN A 324 -0.02 12.21 -21.07
CA GLN A 324 1.02 11.23 -21.44
C GLN A 324 0.46 10.01 -22.18
N ALA A 325 -0.74 9.54 -21.81
CA ALA A 325 -1.43 8.48 -22.52
C ALA A 325 -1.86 8.92 -23.93
N LEU A 326 -2.43 10.12 -24.07
CA LEU A 326 -2.82 10.72 -25.35
C LEU A 326 -1.60 11.08 -26.22
N ASP A 327 -0.49 11.52 -25.64
CA ASP A 327 0.77 11.72 -26.36
C ASP A 327 1.36 10.37 -26.82
N SER A 328 1.21 9.30 -26.04
CA SER A 328 1.61 7.95 -26.45
C SER A 328 0.74 7.41 -27.60
N GLU A 329 -0.55 7.75 -27.63
CA GLU A 329 -1.49 7.37 -28.68
C GLU A 329 -1.31 8.22 -29.95
N SER A 330 -1.02 9.51 -29.79
CA SER A 330 -0.61 10.45 -30.85
C SER A 330 0.74 10.08 -31.46
N GLN A 331 1.71 9.63 -30.64
CA GLN A 331 2.98 9.07 -31.10
C GLN A 331 2.78 7.73 -31.82
N ARG A 332 1.84 6.89 -31.38
CA ARG A 332 1.44 5.66 -32.10
C ARG A 332 0.77 5.98 -33.44
N ALA A 333 -0.03 7.04 -33.53
CA ALA A 333 -0.66 7.49 -34.78
C ALA A 333 0.35 8.15 -35.75
N ASN A 334 1.32 8.91 -35.25
CA ASN A 334 2.39 9.51 -36.07
C ASN A 334 3.39 8.48 -36.61
N CYS A 335 3.56 7.34 -35.93
CA CYS A 335 4.33 6.22 -36.46
C CYS A 335 3.65 5.56 -37.68
N LEU A 336 2.33 5.68 -37.84
CA LEU A 336 1.60 5.18 -39.02
C LEU A 336 1.67 6.14 -40.21
N HIS A 337 1.82 7.45 -39.99
CA HIS A 337 1.82 8.45 -41.06
C HIS A 337 3.21 8.71 -41.68
N LEU A 338 4.28 8.47 -40.93
CA LEU A 338 5.67 8.64 -41.42
C LEU A 338 6.22 7.43 -42.20
N TYR A 339 5.44 6.35 -42.33
CA TYR A 339 5.81 5.18 -43.12
C TYR A 339 5.41 5.25 -44.61
N PHE A 340 4.71 6.31 -45.05
CA PHE A 340 4.20 6.41 -46.42
C PHE A 340 4.95 7.37 -47.36
N GLU A 341 5.97 8.13 -46.92
CA GLU A 341 6.67 9.11 -47.80
C GLU A 341 8.18 8.93 -48.00
N ALA A 342 8.85 7.97 -47.36
CA ALA A 342 10.29 7.76 -47.58
C ALA A 342 10.58 6.39 -48.21
N GLY A 343 10.54 6.33 -49.54
CA GLY A 343 10.90 5.13 -50.30
C GLY A 343 12.39 4.79 -50.18
N VAL A 344 12.74 3.82 -49.34
CA VAL A 344 14.06 3.16 -49.32
C VAL A 344 13.91 1.64 -49.15
N ARG A 345 14.74 0.89 -49.87
CA ARG A 345 14.68 -0.56 -50.12
C ARG A 345 15.48 -1.39 -49.08
N THR A 346 14.82 -2.43 -48.52
CA THR A 346 15.34 -3.68 -47.89
C THR A 346 15.84 -3.62 -46.42
N PRO A 347 15.94 -4.75 -45.65
CA PRO A 347 14.85 -5.22 -44.77
C PRO A 347 15.34 -5.75 -43.38
N ILE A 348 14.81 -5.28 -42.24
CA ILE A 348 14.99 -5.94 -40.93
C ILE A 348 13.68 -5.85 -40.13
N PRO A 349 13.20 -6.92 -39.47
CA PRO A 349 11.79 -7.10 -39.18
C PRO A 349 11.37 -6.41 -37.88
N CYS A 350 10.51 -5.40 -37.97
CA CYS A 350 9.55 -5.11 -36.91
C CYS A 350 8.42 -6.14 -36.98
N LEU A 351 8.69 -7.35 -36.50
CA LEU A 351 7.64 -8.34 -36.23
C LEU A 351 8.04 -9.16 -35.01
N SER A 352 7.84 -8.58 -33.83
CA SER A 352 7.73 -9.35 -32.58
C SER A 352 6.99 -8.58 -31.49
N ILE A 353 5.87 -7.92 -31.80
CA ILE A 353 4.86 -7.57 -30.79
C ILE A 353 3.49 -7.70 -31.46
N TYR A 354 2.58 -8.44 -30.82
CA TYR A 354 1.21 -8.84 -31.19
C TYR A 354 1.01 -10.11 -32.02
N VAL A 355 0.78 -11.24 -31.33
CA VAL A 355 -0.48 -12.04 -31.27
C VAL A 355 -0.33 -12.95 -30.03
N PRO A 356 -1.21 -12.89 -29.00
CA PRO A 356 -2.53 -13.52 -29.13
C PRO A 356 -3.69 -12.83 -28.37
N MET A 357 -4.66 -12.30 -29.11
CA MET A 357 -6.09 -12.50 -28.81
C MET A 357 -6.93 -12.11 -30.03
N LEU A 358 -7.05 -13.04 -30.97
CA LEU A 358 -8.15 -13.09 -31.95
C LEU A 358 -8.20 -14.49 -32.58
N ARG A 359 -8.37 -15.52 -31.74
CA ARG A 359 -8.87 -16.84 -32.14
C ARG A 359 -9.53 -17.55 -30.96
N SER A 360 -10.80 -17.25 -30.71
CA SER A 360 -11.77 -18.21 -30.20
C SER A 360 -13.18 -17.66 -30.40
N TRP A 361 -13.64 -17.73 -31.64
CA TRP A 361 -15.00 -18.13 -31.97
C TRP A 361 -14.92 -18.86 -33.31
N LEU A 362 -15.57 -20.03 -33.38
CA LEU A 362 -15.56 -21.02 -34.46
C LEU A 362 -14.36 -21.98 -34.45
N ILE A 363 -14.50 -23.11 -33.74
CA ILE A 363 -14.74 -24.44 -34.33
C ILE A 363 -14.98 -25.41 -33.16
N THR A 364 -16.25 -25.70 -32.90
CA THR A 364 -16.70 -27.02 -32.46
C THR A 364 -17.29 -27.69 -33.68
N SER A 365 -16.70 -28.82 -34.10
CA SER A 365 -17.40 -30.03 -34.57
C SER A 365 -16.45 -30.95 -35.33
N SER A 366 -16.20 -32.13 -34.72
CA SER A 366 -15.91 -33.42 -35.36
C SER A 366 -14.58 -33.52 -36.14
N VAL A 367 -13.76 -34.56 -36.01
CA VAL A 367 -14.09 -35.98 -36.19
C VAL A 367 -12.99 -36.82 -35.50
N ALA A 368 -13.43 -37.81 -34.73
CA ALA A 368 -12.63 -38.91 -34.22
C ALA A 368 -12.35 -39.96 -35.31
N SER A 369 -11.32 -40.78 -35.06
CA SER A 369 -11.04 -42.09 -35.68
C SER A 369 -10.19 -42.10 -36.95
N ARG A 370 -8.92 -42.47 -36.76
CA ARG A 370 -8.18 -43.34 -37.68
C ARG A 370 -8.41 -44.79 -37.25
N SER A 371 -9.01 -45.61 -38.11
CA SER A 371 -8.47 -46.93 -38.42
C SER A 371 -9.00 -47.48 -39.74
N SER A 372 -8.06 -48.03 -40.51
CA SER A 372 -8.22 -49.18 -41.42
C SER A 372 -8.48 -48.94 -42.93
N ARG A 373 -7.49 -49.44 -43.70
CA ARG A 373 -7.56 -50.21 -44.98
C ARG A 373 -7.42 -49.52 -46.35
N PHE A 374 -6.31 -49.92 -46.97
CA PHE A 374 -6.12 -50.41 -48.36
C PHE A 374 -6.22 -49.45 -49.55
N SER A 375 -5.02 -49.17 -50.07
CA SER A 375 -4.61 -49.14 -51.47
C SER A 375 -5.56 -49.79 -52.49
N ALA A 376 -5.84 -49.07 -53.59
CA ALA A 376 -5.41 -49.45 -54.94
C ALA A 376 -6.04 -48.60 -56.07
N LEU A 377 -5.24 -48.47 -57.14
CA LEU A 377 -5.61 -48.37 -58.57
C LEU A 377 -6.02 -47.03 -59.21
N ARG A 378 -5.06 -46.54 -60.01
CA ARG A 378 -5.13 -46.36 -61.48
C ARG A 378 -6.07 -45.28 -62.07
N ARG A 379 -5.38 -44.35 -62.75
CA ARG A 379 -5.40 -44.05 -64.21
C ARG A 379 -6.12 -42.77 -64.69
N ARG A 380 -5.31 -42.02 -65.45
CA ARG A 380 -5.58 -41.33 -66.73
C ARG A 380 -6.18 -39.91 -66.69
N VAL A 381 -5.28 -38.91 -66.74
CA VAL A 381 -4.99 -37.96 -67.87
C VAL A 381 -5.95 -38.11 -69.08
N PRO A 382 -6.39 -37.06 -69.84
CA PRO A 382 -5.47 -36.00 -70.30
C PRO A 382 -5.98 -34.57 -70.65
N PHE A 383 -5.01 -33.64 -70.76
CA PHE A 383 -4.81 -32.57 -71.76
C PHE A 383 -5.93 -31.52 -72.03
N PHE A 384 -5.74 -30.26 -72.43
CA PHE A 384 -4.74 -29.43 -73.16
C PHE A 384 -4.90 -27.98 -72.58
N SER A 385 -3.88 -27.17 -72.25
CA SER A 385 -2.89 -26.45 -73.08
C SER A 385 -3.48 -25.51 -74.16
N SER A 386 -3.38 -24.18 -73.94
CA SER A 386 -2.73 -23.17 -74.81
C SER A 386 -3.14 -21.77 -74.31
N SER A 387 -2.25 -20.90 -73.79
CA SER A 387 -1.15 -20.14 -74.43
C SER A 387 -1.60 -18.85 -75.14
N GLY A 388 -0.95 -17.74 -74.73
CA GLY A 388 -0.73 -16.51 -75.50
C GLY A 388 -1.84 -15.46 -75.38
N ASP A 389 -1.59 -14.16 -75.39
CA ASP A 389 -0.35 -13.40 -75.47
C ASP A 389 -0.72 -11.91 -75.27
N ASN A 390 0.13 -11.18 -74.53
CA ASN A 390 0.65 -9.84 -74.88
C ASN A 390 -0.27 -8.82 -75.59
N LYS A 391 -0.54 -7.65 -74.95
CA LYS A 391 0.24 -6.40 -75.17
C LYS A 391 -0.35 -5.16 -74.50
N THR A 392 0.60 -4.37 -74.04
CA THR A 392 0.65 -3.00 -73.50
C THR A 392 0.27 -1.89 -74.49
N THR A 393 -0.30 -0.78 -73.98
CA THR A 393 0.15 0.65 -74.12
C THR A 393 -0.91 1.58 -73.50
N LYS A 394 -0.65 2.34 -72.40
CA LYS A 394 0.04 3.65 -72.24
C LYS A 394 -0.52 4.81 -73.09
N MET A 395 -1.18 5.81 -72.50
CA MET A 395 -0.58 7.14 -72.16
C MET A 395 -1.57 8.14 -71.53
N SER A 396 -0.97 9.09 -70.83
CA SER A 396 -1.38 10.17 -69.91
C SER A 396 -2.16 11.38 -70.47
N GLY A 397 -2.78 12.17 -69.58
CA GLY A 397 -2.80 13.65 -69.73
C GLY A 397 -3.87 14.46 -68.96
N GLN A 398 -3.44 15.11 -67.85
CA GLN A 398 -3.71 16.49 -67.38
C GLN A 398 -5.12 17.08 -67.10
N GLY A 399 -5.20 17.84 -65.98
CA GLY A 399 -5.89 19.15 -65.92
C GLY A 399 -6.91 19.40 -64.80
N THR A 400 -6.56 20.22 -63.80
CA THR A 400 -7.38 20.93 -62.76
C THR A 400 -8.23 22.09 -63.38
N PRO A 401 -9.01 22.98 -62.66
CA PRO A 401 -9.00 23.39 -61.23
C PRO A 401 -10.33 23.85 -60.51
N GLY A 402 -10.22 24.08 -59.17
CA GLY A 402 -10.81 25.12 -58.26
C GLY A 402 -12.32 25.45 -58.22
N GLY A 403 -13.01 25.89 -57.14
CA GLY A 403 -12.74 26.25 -55.73
C GLY A 403 -13.91 27.07 -55.12
N PHE A 404 -13.99 27.14 -53.77
CA PHE A 404 -14.69 28.11 -52.86
C PHE A 404 -16.15 27.93 -52.31
N SER A 405 -16.20 27.55 -51.00
CA SER A 405 -16.78 28.18 -49.77
C SER A 405 -18.26 28.62 -49.58
N GLY A 406 -18.80 28.39 -48.36
CA GLY A 406 -19.60 29.39 -47.62
C GLY A 406 -20.73 28.92 -46.67
N ASN A 407 -20.64 29.28 -45.37
CA ASN A 407 -21.51 29.01 -44.19
C ASN A 407 -22.88 29.72 -44.09
N ARG A 408 -23.79 29.22 -43.22
CA ARG A 408 -24.70 29.89 -42.22
C ARG A 408 -25.80 28.90 -41.75
N ALA A 409 -26.54 28.99 -40.63
CA ALA A 409 -26.49 29.58 -39.27
C ALA A 409 -27.85 29.19 -38.57
N SER A 410 -27.90 29.14 -37.24
CA SER A 410 -29.05 28.83 -36.33
C SER A 410 -30.28 29.77 -36.46
N PRO A 411 -31.48 29.55 -35.85
CA PRO A 411 -31.73 29.61 -34.38
C PRO A 411 -32.90 28.74 -33.77
N HIS A 412 -33.03 28.76 -32.43
CA HIS A 412 -34.03 28.16 -31.50
C HIS A 412 -35.53 28.49 -31.73
N PRO A 413 -36.53 27.72 -31.17
CA PRO A 413 -37.14 28.05 -29.84
C PRO A 413 -37.89 26.94 -29.00
N ARG A 414 -37.95 27.16 -27.67
CA ARG A 414 -39.00 26.97 -26.60
C ARG A 414 -39.88 25.69 -26.42
N LYS A 415 -40.09 25.34 -25.12
CA LYS A 415 -41.04 24.39 -24.47
C LYS A 415 -42.55 24.71 -24.72
N PRO A 416 -43.51 23.82 -24.35
CA PRO A 416 -44.13 23.86 -23.01
C PRO A 416 -44.53 22.49 -22.38
N ALA A 417 -44.90 22.55 -21.09
CA ALA A 417 -45.34 21.48 -20.20
C ALA A 417 -46.88 21.39 -20.08
N SER A 418 -47.40 20.27 -19.55
CA SER A 418 -48.78 20.13 -19.04
C SER A 418 -48.81 19.31 -17.75
N ALA A 419 -49.48 19.86 -16.72
CA ALA A 419 -49.80 19.22 -15.44
C ALA A 419 -51.30 18.88 -15.35
N GLY A 420 -51.65 17.87 -14.54
CA GLY A 420 -53.02 17.52 -14.13
C GLY A 420 -53.12 17.32 -12.62
N LYS A 421 -54.18 17.90 -12.02
CA LYS A 421 -54.47 18.14 -10.58
C LYS A 421 -55.29 17.03 -9.91
N SER A 422 -55.26 16.98 -8.57
CA SER A 422 -56.42 16.94 -7.63
C SER A 422 -55.90 16.98 -6.17
N MET A 423 -56.02 18.02 -5.32
CA MET A 423 -57.13 18.74 -4.65
C MET A 423 -57.73 18.04 -3.40
N TYR A 424 -57.53 18.66 -2.21
CA TYR A 424 -58.45 18.98 -1.08
C TYR A 424 -57.58 19.41 0.15
N GLN A 425 -57.36 20.68 0.51
CA GLN A 425 -58.19 21.77 1.08
C GLN A 425 -58.34 21.73 2.63
N GLY A 426 -57.86 22.79 3.31
CA GLY A 426 -58.10 23.09 4.73
C GLY A 426 -57.29 24.30 5.24
N HIS A 427 -57.97 25.40 5.54
CA HIS A 427 -57.48 26.78 5.78
C HIS A 427 -57.11 27.13 7.25
N ALA A 428 -56.21 28.13 7.44
CA ALA A 428 -56.36 29.37 8.24
C ALA A 428 -54.99 30.10 8.33
N GLU A 429 -54.76 31.31 7.79
CA GLU A 429 -55.04 32.66 8.34
C GLU A 429 -54.44 32.91 9.75
N TYR A 430 -53.75 33.99 10.14
CA TYR A 430 -53.34 35.28 9.55
C TYR A 430 -52.39 35.98 10.57
N LYS A 431 -51.47 36.84 10.09
CA LYS A 431 -50.99 38.11 10.71
C LYS A 431 -49.85 38.09 11.76
N SER A 432 -48.74 38.71 11.34
CA SER A 432 -47.72 39.39 12.14
C SER A 432 -48.22 40.73 12.72
N PRO A 433 -47.54 41.28 13.73
CA PRO A 433 -47.09 42.68 13.64
C PRO A 433 -45.68 42.95 14.19
N ASP A 434 -44.80 43.48 13.32
CA ASP A 434 -44.24 44.86 13.32
C ASP A 434 -43.47 45.50 14.50
N VAL A 435 -42.32 46.12 14.11
CA VAL A 435 -41.53 47.30 14.62
C VAL A 435 -40.64 47.14 15.90
N PHE A 436 -39.39 47.63 16.08
CA PHE A 436 -38.69 48.89 15.70
C PHE A 436 -37.13 48.85 15.73
N ARG A 437 -36.51 49.41 14.67
CA ARG A 437 -35.30 50.30 14.49
C ARG A 437 -34.06 50.31 15.43
N ASN A 438 -32.85 50.28 14.81
CA ASN A 438 -31.91 51.40 14.51
C ASN A 438 -30.50 50.83 14.16
N ALA A 439 -29.98 50.91 12.93
CA ALA A 439 -29.30 52.02 12.24
C ALA A 439 -27.80 52.25 12.62
N LYS A 440 -26.85 51.86 11.74
CA LYS A 440 -25.93 52.74 10.96
C LYS A 440 -24.72 52.00 10.33
N TYR A 441 -24.60 52.12 9.00
CA TYR A 441 -23.42 51.96 8.13
C TYR A 441 -22.45 53.18 8.25
N PRO A 442 -21.17 53.18 7.79
CA PRO A 442 -20.73 52.98 6.38
C PRO A 442 -19.39 52.20 6.18
N ASN A 443 -19.20 51.36 5.16
CA ASN A 443 -18.97 51.54 3.71
C ASN A 443 -17.56 52.02 3.26
N THR A 444 -16.90 51.11 2.52
CA THR A 444 -15.99 51.29 1.34
C THR A 444 -14.51 51.69 1.52
N VAL A 445 -13.57 50.90 0.95
CA VAL A 445 -12.76 51.21 -0.28
C VAL A 445 -11.52 50.28 -0.37
N MET A 446 -11.34 49.62 -1.52
CA MET A 446 -10.11 48.95 -2.01
C MET A 446 -9.06 49.94 -2.54
N PRO A 447 -7.77 49.56 -2.62
CA PRO A 447 -7.08 49.77 -3.90
C PRO A 447 -6.08 48.69 -4.33
N GLN A 448 -5.94 48.53 -5.65
CA GLN A 448 -4.83 47.90 -6.36
C GLN A 448 -3.69 48.91 -6.63
N HIS A 449 -2.42 48.50 -6.61
CA HIS A 449 -1.46 48.53 -7.74
C HIS A 449 0.04 48.38 -7.38
N ARG A 450 0.72 47.57 -8.21
CA ARG A 450 2.07 47.70 -8.84
C ARG A 450 3.40 47.74 -8.04
N ARG A 451 4.24 46.75 -8.41
CA ARG A 451 5.68 46.77 -8.81
C ARG A 451 6.52 48.03 -8.50
N ALA A 452 7.68 47.82 -7.88
CA ALA A 452 9.01 48.11 -8.45
C ALA A 452 10.17 47.62 -7.54
N SER A 453 11.20 47.01 -8.15
CA SER A 453 12.56 46.85 -7.61
C SER A 453 13.44 48.03 -8.09
N PRO A 454 14.57 48.31 -7.42
CA PRO A 454 15.91 48.24 -8.04
C PRO A 454 16.96 47.57 -7.11
N GLU A 455 17.94 46.77 -7.58
CA GLU A 455 19.31 47.15 -8.06
C GLU A 455 20.07 48.12 -7.11
N SER A 456 21.38 48.03 -6.80
CA SER A 456 22.53 47.16 -7.09
C SER A 456 23.75 47.70 -6.27
N SER A 457 24.91 47.01 -6.33
CA SER A 457 26.27 47.40 -5.84
C SER A 457 26.55 47.21 -4.34
N GLY A 458 27.72 46.75 -3.86
CA GLY A 458 29.03 46.47 -4.47
C GLY A 458 29.97 45.91 -3.37
N GLU A 459 31.10 45.34 -3.82
CA GLU A 459 32.11 44.55 -3.10
C GLU A 459 32.78 45.24 -1.88
N SER A 460 33.19 44.47 -0.87
CA SER A 460 34.61 44.22 -0.57
C SER A 460 34.85 43.42 0.73
N MET A 461 36.02 42.80 0.74
CA MET A 461 36.58 41.74 1.56
C MET A 461 37.22 42.27 2.86
N TYR A 462 37.04 41.61 4.01
CA TYR A 462 38.05 41.54 5.09
C TYR A 462 37.82 40.32 6.01
N GLN A 463 38.91 39.62 6.31
CA GLN A 463 39.05 38.51 7.26
C GLN A 463 38.84 38.95 8.72
N GLY A 464 38.43 38.02 9.58
CA GLY A 464 38.58 38.17 11.03
C GLY A 464 37.90 37.07 11.84
N ASP A 465 38.71 36.21 12.47
CA ASP A 465 38.37 35.22 13.49
C ASP A 465 37.50 35.77 14.64
N GLY A 466 36.77 34.90 15.34
CA GLY A 466 36.32 35.26 16.69
C GLY A 466 35.11 34.52 17.24
N MET A 467 35.43 33.47 17.99
CA MET A 467 34.56 32.69 18.88
C MET A 467 33.94 33.55 20.01
N TYR A 468 32.81 33.05 20.54
CA TYR A 468 32.27 33.22 21.90
C TYR A 468 31.23 34.31 22.26
N ARG A 469 30.16 33.77 22.88
CA ARG A 469 29.39 34.20 24.07
C ARG A 469 28.02 34.87 23.89
N SER A 470 27.08 34.20 24.56
CA SER A 470 25.75 34.57 25.07
C SER A 470 25.64 35.98 25.67
N PRO A 471 24.39 36.45 25.92
CA PRO A 471 23.96 36.65 27.31
C PRO A 471 22.53 36.11 27.57
N ASN A 472 22.24 35.43 28.69
CA ASN A 472 22.02 35.92 30.06
C ASN A 472 20.75 36.80 30.21
N VAL A 473 19.89 36.75 31.24
CA VAL A 473 19.70 35.94 32.47
C VAL A 473 18.52 36.58 33.26
N LEU A 474 18.03 35.90 34.31
CA LEU A 474 17.24 36.34 35.51
C LEU A 474 15.73 35.99 35.56
N PHE A 475 15.12 35.56 36.68
CA PHE A 475 15.52 34.89 37.96
C PHE A 475 14.20 34.73 38.78
N HIS A 476 13.99 33.62 39.51
CA HIS A 476 13.67 33.57 40.96
C HIS A 476 13.14 32.20 41.48
N SER A 477 14.03 31.49 42.18
CA SER A 477 13.97 30.98 43.57
C SER A 477 12.68 30.37 44.18
N ALA A 478 12.76 29.13 44.68
CA ALA A 478 12.60 28.81 46.12
C ALA A 478 12.94 27.34 46.50
N LYS A 479 13.92 27.21 47.41
CA LYS A 479 14.08 26.32 48.61
C LYS A 479 14.03 24.77 48.53
N SER A 480 15.17 24.19 48.95
CA SER A 480 15.49 22.82 49.45
C SER A 480 15.10 22.68 50.96
N PRO A 481 15.39 21.62 51.78
CA PRO A 481 16.30 20.46 51.59
C PRO A 481 15.96 19.10 52.27
N ASN A 482 16.77 18.06 51.97
CA ASN A 482 17.46 17.11 52.91
C ASN A 482 17.70 15.71 52.24
N THR A 483 18.75 14.90 52.43
CA THR A 483 20.06 14.96 53.13
C THR A 483 20.83 13.63 52.88
N VAL A 484 22.08 13.74 52.39
CA VAL A 484 23.32 12.98 52.74
C VAL A 484 23.57 11.50 52.36
N ILE A 485 24.80 11.32 51.85
CA ILE A 485 25.60 10.15 51.43
C ILE A 485 26.38 9.54 52.63
N PRO A 486 26.97 8.33 52.54
CA PRO A 486 28.44 8.32 52.55
C PRO A 486 29.13 7.36 51.56
N GLN A 487 30.41 7.69 51.33
CA GLN A 487 31.38 7.22 50.33
C GLN A 487 32.13 5.92 50.72
N HIS A 488 32.84 5.31 49.76
CA HIS A 488 34.28 4.90 49.79
C HIS A 488 34.59 4.09 48.50
N SER A 489 35.37 4.56 47.51
CA SER A 489 36.83 4.80 47.37
C SER A 489 37.63 3.64 46.72
N ARG A 490 37.93 3.83 45.42
CA ARG A 490 39.21 3.72 44.66
C ARG A 490 40.23 2.56 44.90
N ALA A 491 40.64 1.98 43.75
CA ALA A 491 42.02 1.78 43.25
C ALA A 491 42.58 0.33 43.09
N SER A 492 43.03 0.05 41.86
CA SER A 492 43.94 -1.00 41.33
C SER A 492 45.39 -0.87 41.89
N PRO A 493 46.47 -1.62 41.49
CA PRO A 493 46.73 -2.33 40.20
C PRO A 493 47.58 -3.65 40.20
N GLU A 494 47.70 -4.22 38.98
CA GLU A 494 48.86 -4.90 38.30
C GLU A 494 49.57 -6.17 38.86
N SER A 495 49.67 -7.23 38.03
CA SER A 495 50.91 -7.65 37.29
C SER A 495 50.90 -9.11 36.78
N ASP A 496 51.31 -9.26 35.50
CA ASP A 496 52.12 -10.28 34.79
C ASP A 496 52.20 -11.77 35.25
N ASP A 497 52.03 -12.75 34.35
CA ASP A 497 53.06 -13.27 33.39
C ASP A 497 52.74 -14.71 32.87
N LYS A 498 53.40 -15.07 31.77
CA LYS A 498 53.27 -16.21 30.83
C LYS A 498 53.57 -17.63 31.37
N SER A 499 53.08 -18.68 30.67
CA SER A 499 53.91 -19.66 29.93
C SER A 499 53.10 -20.87 29.36
N THR A 500 53.78 -21.61 28.49
CA THR A 500 53.37 -22.38 27.29
C THR A 500 53.52 -23.91 27.40
N TYR A 501 53.10 -24.62 26.32
CA TYR A 501 53.38 -26.03 25.90
C TYR A 501 52.50 -27.12 26.55
N GLU A 502 52.04 -28.22 25.92
CA GLU A 502 52.38 -28.96 24.69
C GLU A 502 51.24 -29.96 24.32
N SER A 503 51.11 -30.37 23.04
CA SER A 503 50.31 -31.53 22.55
C SER A 503 51.20 -32.81 22.50
N PRO A 504 50.89 -34.00 21.89
CA PRO A 504 49.76 -34.44 21.03
C PRO A 504 49.35 -35.95 21.18
N ASN A 505 48.57 -36.45 20.19
CA ASN A 505 48.42 -37.83 19.67
C ASN A 505 47.10 -38.57 19.97
N VAL A 506 46.46 -39.37 19.09
CA VAL A 506 46.41 -39.57 17.62
C VAL A 506 45.43 -40.76 17.35
N PHE A 507 44.85 -40.83 16.13
CA PHE A 507 44.32 -42.00 15.37
C PHE A 507 42.85 -42.53 15.49
N ARG A 508 42.21 -42.50 14.29
CA ARG A 508 41.57 -43.60 13.49
C ARG A 508 40.03 -43.82 13.45
N ASN A 509 39.50 -43.49 12.26
CA ASN A 509 38.41 -44.06 11.43
C ASN A 509 37.73 -45.40 11.78
N ALA A 510 36.40 -45.46 11.56
CA ALA A 510 35.62 -46.45 10.74
C ALA A 510 34.11 -46.09 10.80
N LYS A 511 33.41 -45.74 9.70
CA LYS A 511 32.70 -46.53 8.64
C LYS A 511 31.31 -47.10 8.98
N SER A 512 30.34 -46.74 8.10
CA SER A 512 29.11 -47.47 7.67
C SER A 512 27.95 -47.56 8.69
N SER A 513 26.65 -47.67 8.37
CA SER A 513 25.81 -47.59 7.16
C SER A 513 24.34 -47.79 7.58
N HIS A 514 23.39 -47.25 6.81
CA HIS A 514 22.00 -47.68 6.60
C HIS A 514 20.90 -47.59 7.70
N THR A 515 19.97 -46.66 7.44
CA THR A 515 18.53 -46.82 7.14
C THR A 515 17.60 -47.64 8.08
N VAL A 516 16.50 -46.97 8.48
CA VAL A 516 15.07 -47.39 8.52
C VAL A 516 14.38 -47.14 9.89
N ILE A 517 13.46 -46.16 9.85
CA ILE A 517 12.10 -46.09 10.40
C ILE A 517 11.80 -46.82 11.73
N GLY A 518 11.31 -46.08 12.72
CA GLY A 518 10.57 -46.66 13.85
C GLY A 518 10.13 -45.64 14.89
N GLN A 519 8.82 -45.42 14.95
CA GLN A 519 8.02 -44.66 15.92
C GLN A 519 8.48 -44.80 17.39
N CYS A 520 8.20 -43.78 18.21
CA CYS A 520 8.05 -44.02 19.64
C CYS A 520 6.92 -43.19 20.27
N SER A 521 6.11 -43.94 21.02
CA SER A 521 4.90 -43.55 21.74
C SER A 521 5.21 -42.82 23.05
N ARG A 522 4.20 -42.08 23.52
CA ARG A 522 4.14 -41.38 24.81
C ARG A 522 4.41 -42.28 26.01
N ALA A 523 5.11 -41.73 27.00
CA ALA A 523 4.90 -42.01 28.42
C ALA A 523 5.04 -40.71 29.22
N SER A 524 4.06 -40.41 30.06
CA SER A 524 4.01 -39.28 31.01
C SER A 524 4.92 -39.53 32.22
N PRO A 525 5.41 -38.49 32.93
CA PRO A 525 6.12 -38.68 34.18
C PRO A 525 5.23 -38.44 35.41
N GLU A 526 5.32 -39.37 36.36
CA GLU A 526 4.89 -39.22 37.75
C GLU A 526 5.92 -38.41 38.56
N SER A 527 5.38 -37.73 39.57
CA SER A 527 6.06 -36.87 40.55
C SER A 527 6.84 -37.63 41.61
N ILE A 528 8.07 -37.20 41.92
CA ILE A 528 8.66 -37.31 43.27
C ILE A 528 9.43 -36.03 43.56
N GLY A 529 9.04 -35.34 44.65
CA GLY A 529 9.76 -34.18 45.17
C GLY A 529 10.80 -34.56 46.22
N SER A 530 11.87 -33.77 46.29
CA SER A 530 12.64 -33.58 47.53
C SER A 530 13.26 -32.17 47.54
N ASN A 531 12.90 -31.38 48.55
CA ASN A 531 13.42 -30.06 48.85
C ASN A 531 14.90 -30.10 49.24
N THR A 532 15.74 -29.26 48.63
CA THR A 532 16.82 -28.56 49.34
C THR A 532 16.99 -27.15 48.78
N SER A 533 16.96 -26.16 49.67
CA SER A 533 17.10 -24.73 49.39
C SER A 533 18.56 -24.34 49.13
N ARG A 534 18.84 -23.71 47.99
CA ARG A 534 20.06 -22.91 47.74
C ARG A 534 19.70 -21.69 46.90
N SER A 535 20.26 -20.53 47.27
CA SER A 535 20.03 -19.20 46.68
C SER A 535 20.02 -19.15 45.16
N PRO A 536 19.19 -18.30 44.53
CA PRO A 536 19.26 -18.08 43.10
C PRO A 536 20.53 -17.27 42.78
N ARG A 537 21.48 -17.91 42.10
CA ARG A 537 22.40 -17.16 41.24
C ARG A 537 21.59 -16.80 39.99
N ASN A 538 21.54 -15.51 39.68
CA ASN A 538 21.01 -15.00 38.42
C ASN A 538 21.95 -15.43 37.29
N ASP A 539 21.77 -16.65 36.78
CA ASP A 539 22.14 -16.96 35.40
C ASP A 539 20.97 -16.48 34.54
N ALA A 540 21.06 -15.24 34.07
CA ALA A 540 20.11 -14.72 33.09
C ALA A 540 20.29 -15.54 31.81
N GLU A 541 19.36 -16.45 31.56
CA GLU A 541 19.26 -17.27 30.36
C GLU A 541 19.31 -16.34 29.13
N VAL A 542 20.38 -16.42 28.34
CA VAL A 542 20.55 -15.57 27.15
C VAL A 542 19.48 -15.98 26.13
N GLN A 543 18.41 -15.19 26.02
CA GLN A 543 17.31 -15.48 25.12
C GLN A 543 17.76 -15.26 23.66
N HIS A 544 17.97 -16.36 22.93
CA HIS A 544 18.30 -16.36 21.51
C HIS A 544 17.10 -15.90 20.67
N PHE A 545 17.36 -15.10 19.62
CA PHE A 545 16.31 -14.61 18.73
C PHE A 545 16.15 -15.52 17.51
N ASP A 546 15.01 -16.21 17.41
CA ASP A 546 14.62 -16.95 16.20
C ASP A 546 13.93 -15.98 15.21
N ILE A 547 14.44 -15.92 13.99
CA ILE A 547 13.86 -15.11 12.90
C ILE A 547 12.60 -15.76 12.30
N CYS A 548 12.22 -16.95 12.75
CA CYS A 548 11.04 -17.68 12.30
C CYS A 548 10.15 -18.07 13.49
N LYS A 549 8.87 -18.30 13.24
CA LYS A 549 7.92 -18.73 14.28
C LYS A 549 8.31 -20.10 14.84
N ALA A 550 8.08 -20.29 16.14
CA ALA A 550 8.14 -21.60 16.76
C ALA A 550 7.03 -22.48 16.17
N LYS A 551 7.37 -23.73 15.80
CA LYS A 551 6.36 -24.67 15.27
C LYS A 551 5.48 -25.13 16.41
N ASP A 552 4.20 -24.75 16.37
CA ASP A 552 3.19 -25.37 17.22
C ASP A 552 3.04 -26.84 16.80
N ALA A 553 3.28 -27.75 17.74
CA ALA A 553 3.36 -29.19 17.47
C ALA A 553 2.02 -29.87 17.11
N GLY A 554 1.02 -29.12 16.62
CA GLY A 554 -0.35 -29.58 16.43
C GLY A 554 -1.01 -29.26 15.08
N LEU A 555 -0.45 -28.38 14.24
CA LEU A 555 -1.08 -28.00 12.97
C LEU A 555 -0.32 -28.59 11.77
N VAL A 556 -0.91 -29.59 11.10
CA VAL A 556 -0.43 -30.05 9.79
C VAL A 556 -1.01 -29.13 8.74
N MET A 557 -0.21 -28.16 8.27
CA MET A 557 -0.55 -27.36 7.09
C MET A 557 -0.58 -28.27 5.85
N LEU A 558 -1.72 -28.29 5.15
CA LEU A 558 -1.85 -28.98 3.87
C LEU A 558 -0.87 -28.36 2.87
N LYS A 559 0.02 -29.19 2.29
CA LYS A 559 0.92 -28.74 1.22
C LYS A 559 0.10 -28.19 0.06
N ARG A 560 0.47 -27.00 -0.42
CA ARG A 560 -0.13 -26.35 -1.59
C ARG A 560 -0.22 -27.32 -2.77
N SER A 561 -1.30 -27.20 -3.57
CA SER A 561 -1.45 -28.01 -4.77
C SER A 561 -0.32 -27.72 -5.75
N LEU A 562 0.12 -28.75 -6.50
CA LEU A 562 1.15 -28.59 -7.53
C LEU A 562 0.74 -27.52 -8.58
N GLN A 563 -0.56 -27.33 -8.77
CA GLN A 563 -1.13 -26.31 -9.64
C GLN A 563 -0.90 -24.88 -9.11
N ALA A 564 -1.06 -24.64 -7.80
CA ALA A 564 -0.78 -23.33 -7.20
C ALA A 564 0.71 -22.97 -7.34
N ILE A 565 1.60 -23.93 -7.04
CA ILE A 565 3.06 -23.77 -7.20
C ILE A 565 3.43 -23.49 -8.66
N ASN A 566 2.87 -24.25 -9.60
CA ASN A 566 3.15 -24.05 -11.03
C ASN A 566 2.58 -22.73 -11.57
N ARG A 567 1.47 -22.22 -10.99
CA ARG A 567 0.88 -20.93 -11.36
C ARG A 567 1.74 -19.77 -10.89
N GLU A 568 2.21 -19.79 -9.64
CA GLU A 568 3.14 -18.78 -9.11
C GLU A 568 4.46 -18.76 -9.90
N LYS A 569 5.02 -19.93 -10.22
CA LYS A 569 6.20 -20.03 -11.08
C LYS A 569 5.98 -19.42 -12.47
N ARG A 570 4.77 -19.51 -13.03
CA ARG A 570 4.42 -18.87 -14.31
C ARG A 570 4.31 -17.35 -14.17
N ILE A 571 3.69 -16.86 -13.10
CA ILE A 571 3.56 -15.42 -12.82
C ILE A 571 4.93 -14.80 -12.62
N GLU A 572 5.82 -15.47 -11.88
CA GLU A 572 7.19 -15.02 -11.67
C GLU A 572 7.99 -15.01 -12.98
N ALA A 573 7.81 -16.04 -13.81
CA ALA A 573 8.40 -16.09 -15.16
C ALA A 573 7.84 -15.04 -16.12
N GLU A 574 6.60 -14.57 -15.94
CA GLU A 574 6.00 -13.49 -16.73
C GLU A 574 6.42 -12.11 -16.24
N ARG A 575 6.42 -11.85 -14.92
CA ARG A 575 6.98 -10.62 -14.32
C ARG A 575 8.44 -10.41 -14.70
N ALA A 576 9.24 -11.48 -14.71
CA ALA A 576 10.64 -11.45 -15.13
C ALA A 576 10.86 -11.08 -16.61
N LYS A 577 9.80 -11.04 -17.44
CA LYS A 577 9.88 -10.57 -18.85
C LYS A 577 9.67 -9.07 -18.99
N ILE A 578 9.07 -8.42 -17.99
CA ILE A 578 8.62 -7.02 -18.05
C ILE A 578 9.63 -6.10 -17.34
N VAL A 579 10.20 -6.54 -16.21
CA VAL A 579 11.18 -5.77 -15.44
C VAL A 579 12.59 -6.02 -15.97
N PRO A 580 13.43 -4.99 -16.21
CA PRO A 580 14.83 -5.19 -16.51
C PRO A 580 15.50 -5.99 -15.39
N ARG A 581 15.96 -7.20 -15.69
CA ARG A 581 16.64 -8.06 -14.70
C ARG A 581 17.91 -7.45 -14.11
N HIS A 582 18.56 -6.56 -14.86
CA HIS A 582 19.81 -5.91 -14.49
C HIS A 582 19.66 -4.40 -14.71
N ILE A 583 19.91 -3.63 -13.66
CA ILE A 583 19.81 -2.17 -13.66
C ILE A 583 21.16 -1.59 -13.25
N HIS A 584 21.76 -0.77 -14.11
CA HIS A 584 22.94 0.00 -13.79
C HIS A 584 22.52 1.30 -13.10
N LEU A 585 22.57 1.35 -11.77
CA LEU A 585 22.13 2.50 -10.99
C LEU A 585 23.12 3.67 -11.14
N ARG A 586 24.42 3.37 -11.06
CA ARG A 586 25.52 4.33 -11.21
C ARG A 586 26.86 3.58 -11.36
N PRO A 587 27.96 4.25 -11.78
CA PRO A 587 29.27 3.60 -11.90
C PRO A 587 29.66 2.84 -10.63
N GLY A 588 29.99 1.56 -10.79
CA GLY A 588 30.28 0.60 -9.73
C GLY A 588 29.08 0.12 -8.91
N MET A 589 27.83 0.36 -9.33
CA MET A 589 26.62 -0.07 -8.60
C MET A 589 25.57 -0.68 -9.54
N ILE A 590 25.28 -1.96 -9.33
CA ILE A 590 24.36 -2.76 -10.14
C ILE A 590 23.28 -3.37 -9.24
N LEU A 591 22.02 -3.28 -9.68
CA LEU A 591 20.89 -3.95 -9.06
C LEU A 591 20.40 -5.08 -9.96
N LEU A 592 20.36 -6.29 -9.42
CA LEU A 592 19.81 -7.48 -10.05
C LEU A 592 18.41 -7.73 -9.48
N LYS A 593 17.36 -7.40 -10.24
CA LYS A 593 15.97 -7.54 -9.79
C LYS A 593 15.50 -8.99 -9.90
N ASN A 594 14.89 -9.51 -8.84
CA ASN A 594 14.41 -10.89 -8.71
C ASN A 594 15.45 -11.93 -9.18
N TYR A 595 16.69 -11.78 -8.71
CA TYR A 595 17.81 -12.61 -9.13
C TYR A 595 17.87 -13.94 -8.38
N LEU A 596 17.61 -13.91 -7.07
CA LEU A 596 17.54 -15.12 -6.25
C LEU A 596 16.20 -15.79 -6.50
N GLY A 597 16.22 -16.97 -7.11
CA GLY A 597 15.01 -17.75 -7.34
C GLY A 597 14.41 -18.31 -6.05
N HIS A 598 13.16 -18.75 -6.13
CA HIS A 598 12.40 -19.41 -5.05
C HIS A 598 13.24 -20.28 -4.10
N ASP A 599 13.91 -21.30 -4.64
CA ASP A 599 14.64 -22.29 -3.84
C ASP A 599 15.87 -21.70 -3.14
N ASP A 600 16.51 -20.70 -3.76
CA ASP A 600 17.66 -19.99 -3.17
C ASP A 600 17.18 -19.11 -2.00
N GLN A 601 16.07 -18.39 -2.14
CA GLN A 601 15.49 -17.58 -1.06
C GLN A 601 15.09 -18.43 0.15
N VAL A 602 14.36 -19.53 -0.06
CA VAL A 602 13.96 -20.46 1.02
C VAL A 602 15.20 -21.05 1.72
N LYS A 603 16.22 -21.43 0.94
CA LYS A 603 17.48 -21.99 1.46
C LYS A 603 18.23 -20.98 2.31
N ILE A 604 18.33 -19.72 1.86
CA ILE A 604 19.00 -18.65 2.60
C ILE A 604 18.32 -18.45 3.96
N VAL A 605 17.00 -18.26 3.99
CA VAL A 605 16.26 -18.00 5.24
C VAL A 605 16.43 -19.17 6.22
N LYS A 606 16.27 -20.42 5.77
CA LYS A 606 16.43 -21.60 6.63
C LYS A 606 17.84 -21.70 7.20
N LYS A 607 18.87 -21.50 6.37
CA LYS A 607 20.27 -21.59 6.82
C LYS A 607 20.63 -20.44 7.77
N CYS A 608 20.11 -19.24 7.53
CA CYS A 608 20.25 -18.12 8.45
C CYS A 608 19.54 -18.38 9.79
N ARG A 609 18.36 -19.00 9.78
CA ARG A 609 17.66 -19.43 11.00
C ARG A 609 18.51 -20.43 11.79
N ASP A 610 18.96 -21.50 11.14
CA ASP A 610 19.72 -22.58 11.77
C ASP A 610 21.02 -22.06 12.43
N LEU A 611 21.70 -21.12 11.77
CA LEU A 611 22.89 -20.45 12.31
C LEU A 611 22.53 -19.43 13.41
N GLY A 612 21.37 -18.79 13.29
CA GLY A 612 20.91 -17.68 14.12
C GLY A 612 20.30 -18.06 15.47
N VAL A 613 19.80 -19.29 15.60
CA VAL A 613 19.25 -19.80 16.88
C VAL A 613 20.34 -20.32 17.84
N GLY A 614 21.58 -20.46 17.38
CA GLY A 614 22.71 -20.94 18.18
C GLY A 614 23.51 -19.84 18.89
N LEU A 615 24.56 -20.26 19.60
CA LEU A 615 25.60 -19.38 20.12
C LEU A 615 26.27 -18.62 18.95
N GLY A 616 26.41 -17.30 19.07
CA GLY A 616 26.89 -16.46 17.96
C GLY A 616 25.79 -15.95 17.02
N GLY A 617 24.54 -16.36 17.24
CA GLY A 617 23.38 -16.00 16.42
C GLY A 617 22.85 -14.57 16.61
N PHE A 618 21.58 -14.35 16.27
CA PHE A 618 20.98 -13.01 16.21
C PHE A 618 20.95 -12.31 17.57
N TYR A 619 21.45 -11.07 17.60
CA TYR A 619 21.41 -10.19 18.77
C TYR A 619 20.99 -8.78 18.35
N ARG A 620 20.72 -7.89 19.32
CA ARG A 620 20.47 -6.48 19.03
C ARG A 620 21.70 -5.67 19.40
N PRO A 621 22.49 -5.17 18.44
CA PRO A 621 23.70 -4.42 18.74
C PRO A 621 23.37 -3.11 19.47
N GLY A 622 24.22 -2.72 20.42
CA GLY A 622 24.06 -1.50 21.20
C GLY A 622 25.38 -0.77 21.42
N TYR A 623 25.25 0.50 21.82
CA TYR A 623 26.33 1.41 22.14
C TYR A 623 26.47 1.58 23.67
N GLN A 624 27.62 2.06 24.14
CA GLN A 624 27.88 2.27 25.57
C GLN A 624 26.91 3.25 26.26
N ASP A 625 26.29 4.15 25.50
CA ASP A 625 25.28 5.10 25.98
C ASP A 625 23.88 4.47 26.15
N GLY A 626 23.74 3.18 25.83
CA GLY A 626 22.49 2.43 25.92
C GLY A 626 21.64 2.47 24.65
N ALA A 627 22.02 3.25 23.62
CA ALA A 627 21.34 3.26 22.34
C ALA A 627 21.49 1.89 21.65
N LYS A 628 20.44 1.42 20.97
CA LYS A 628 20.44 0.14 20.26
C LYS A 628 20.05 0.34 18.81
N LEU A 629 20.65 -0.45 17.92
CA LEU A 629 20.24 -0.47 16.52
C LEU A 629 18.79 -0.95 16.39
N HIS A 630 18.09 -0.45 15.38
CA HIS A 630 16.70 -0.82 15.05
C HIS A 630 16.65 -2.07 14.14
N LEU A 631 17.44 -3.09 14.48
CA LEU A 631 17.51 -4.37 13.78
C LEU A 631 18.10 -5.44 14.70
N ARG A 632 17.95 -6.70 14.31
CA ARG A 632 18.71 -7.83 14.86
C ARG A 632 19.82 -8.19 13.89
N MET A 633 21.02 -8.48 14.40
CA MET A 633 22.22 -8.74 13.60
C MET A 633 22.84 -10.08 13.98
N MET A 634 23.36 -10.79 12.99
CA MET A 634 24.25 -11.94 13.13
C MET A 634 25.44 -11.73 12.18
N CYS A 635 26.64 -12.08 12.61
CA CYS A 635 27.83 -12.01 11.77
C CYS A 635 28.29 -13.41 11.36
N LEU A 636 28.79 -13.55 10.14
CA LEU A 636 29.41 -14.77 9.62
C LEU A 636 30.86 -14.45 9.21
N GLY A 637 31.78 -15.36 9.54
CA GLY A 637 33.22 -15.25 9.28
C GLY A 637 33.97 -14.45 10.34
N MET A 638 33.62 -13.17 10.51
CA MET A 638 34.19 -12.30 11.55
C MET A 638 33.10 -11.49 12.25
N ASN A 639 33.28 -11.18 13.53
CA ASN A 639 32.30 -10.44 14.32
C ASN A 639 32.58 -8.94 14.24
N TRP A 640 31.60 -8.16 13.79
CA TRP A 640 31.68 -6.70 13.81
C TRP A 640 31.26 -6.16 15.18
N ASP A 641 32.08 -5.30 15.77
CA ASP A 641 31.72 -4.54 16.96
C ASP A 641 31.33 -3.09 16.59
N PRO A 642 30.06 -2.68 16.81
CA PRO A 642 29.63 -1.31 16.53
C PRO A 642 30.34 -0.25 17.39
N GLN A 643 30.92 -0.62 18.53
CA GLN A 643 31.57 0.30 19.45
C GLN A 643 33.02 0.62 19.02
N SER A 644 33.82 -0.41 18.77
CA SER A 644 35.20 -0.26 18.27
C SER A 644 35.24 0.06 16.77
N ARG A 645 34.18 -0.29 16.03
CA ARG A 645 34.15 -0.29 14.56
C ARG A 645 35.24 -1.18 13.96
N SER A 646 35.48 -2.34 14.58
CA SER A 646 36.44 -3.34 14.14
C SER A 646 35.78 -4.70 13.92
N TYR A 647 36.48 -5.55 13.16
CA TYR A 647 36.16 -6.97 13.03
C TYR A 647 37.10 -7.80 13.88
N ASP A 648 36.54 -8.69 14.68
CA ASP A 648 37.27 -9.56 15.60
C ASP A 648 36.78 -11.01 15.50
N SER A 649 37.58 -11.96 16.00
CA SER A 649 37.22 -13.39 15.98
C SER A 649 36.15 -13.75 17.02
N LYS A 650 35.87 -12.87 17.99
CA LYS A 650 34.92 -13.09 19.08
C LYS A 650 34.05 -11.87 19.32
N ARG A 651 32.79 -12.11 19.66
CA ARG A 651 31.82 -11.06 20.03
C ARG A 651 32.10 -10.53 21.44
N PRO A 652 32.26 -9.21 21.65
CA PRO A 652 32.63 -8.66 22.96
C PRO A 652 31.63 -8.94 24.10
N ILE A 653 30.34 -9.12 23.77
CA ILE A 653 29.26 -9.21 24.75
C ILE A 653 29.18 -10.59 25.40
N ASP A 654 29.40 -11.66 24.64
CA ASP A 654 29.21 -13.04 25.10
C ASP A 654 30.36 -13.99 24.71
N GLY A 655 31.41 -13.47 24.07
CA GLY A 655 32.58 -14.24 23.66
C GLY A 655 32.32 -15.22 22.50
N ALA A 656 31.15 -15.18 21.87
CA ALA A 656 30.78 -16.11 20.83
C ALA A 656 31.63 -15.91 19.56
N GLU A 657 32.03 -17.02 18.93
CA GLU A 657 32.69 -17.02 17.63
C GLU A 657 31.63 -17.04 16.52
N PRO A 658 31.74 -16.20 15.48
CA PRO A 658 30.78 -16.16 14.40
C PRO A 658 30.86 -17.44 13.56
N PRO A 659 29.74 -18.02 13.10
CA PRO A 659 29.77 -19.15 12.18
C PRO A 659 30.47 -18.79 10.87
N LYS A 660 31.03 -19.78 10.16
CA LYS A 660 31.60 -19.56 8.83
C LYS A 660 30.50 -19.20 7.82
N ILE A 661 30.87 -18.48 6.77
CA ILE A 661 29.98 -18.26 5.62
C ILE A 661 29.72 -19.61 4.94
N PRO A 662 28.46 -20.00 4.72
CA PRO A 662 28.14 -21.18 3.93
C PRO A 662 28.72 -21.12 2.51
N GLU A 663 29.33 -22.21 2.03
CA GLU A 663 29.89 -22.28 0.67
C GLU A 663 28.86 -21.93 -0.41
N ASP A 664 27.62 -22.42 -0.27
CA ASP A 664 26.54 -22.10 -1.21
C ASP A 664 26.28 -20.59 -1.33
N PHE A 665 26.50 -19.81 -0.26
CA PHE A 665 26.33 -18.36 -0.30
C PHE A 665 27.49 -17.70 -1.07
N ILE A 666 28.72 -18.20 -0.92
CA ILE A 666 29.89 -17.76 -1.69
C ILE A 666 29.65 -18.02 -3.18
N GLU A 667 29.16 -19.21 -3.54
CA GLU A 667 28.79 -19.54 -4.93
C GLU A 667 27.70 -18.62 -5.48
N MET A 668 26.70 -18.25 -4.67
CA MET A 668 25.66 -17.28 -5.08
C MET A 668 26.24 -15.89 -5.35
N VAL A 669 27.19 -15.43 -4.51
CA VAL A 669 27.89 -14.15 -4.70
C VAL A 669 28.69 -14.15 -6.00
N ASP A 670 29.47 -15.22 -6.25
CA ASP A 670 30.26 -15.36 -7.47
C ASP A 670 29.37 -15.34 -8.73
N ARG A 671 28.23 -16.04 -8.70
CA ARG A 671 27.25 -16.01 -9.78
C ARG A 671 26.70 -14.60 -10.02
N ALA A 672 26.36 -13.87 -8.96
CA ALA A 672 25.81 -12.52 -9.06
C ALA A 672 26.82 -11.51 -9.66
N ILE A 673 28.09 -11.59 -9.26
CA ILE A 673 29.17 -10.77 -9.82
C ILE A 673 29.39 -11.11 -11.29
N GLN A 674 29.48 -12.40 -11.63
CA GLN A 674 29.67 -12.82 -13.02
C GLN A 674 28.50 -12.35 -13.90
N SER A 675 27.26 -12.46 -13.41
CA SER A 675 26.08 -11.96 -14.12
C SER A 675 26.12 -10.44 -14.33
N SER A 676 26.64 -9.69 -13.36
CA SER A 676 26.84 -8.24 -13.49
C SER A 676 27.93 -7.89 -14.52
N HIS A 677 29.00 -8.68 -14.59
CA HIS A 677 30.04 -8.52 -15.61
C HIS A 677 29.51 -8.78 -17.01
N ASP A 678 28.75 -9.86 -17.19
CA ASP A 678 28.16 -10.22 -18.48
C ASP A 678 27.19 -9.12 -18.96
N PHE A 679 26.39 -8.57 -18.04
CA PHE A 679 25.51 -7.43 -18.31
C PHE A 679 26.28 -6.18 -18.74
N LEU A 680 27.29 -5.77 -17.97
CA LEU A 680 28.10 -4.60 -18.28
C LEU A 680 28.81 -4.72 -19.63
N ASN A 681 29.42 -5.87 -19.91
CA ASN A 681 30.12 -6.14 -21.16
C ASN A 681 29.19 -6.14 -22.39
N THR A 682 27.92 -6.56 -22.21
CA THR A 682 26.93 -6.63 -23.29
C THR A 682 26.33 -5.27 -23.61
N GLN A 683 26.00 -4.47 -22.58
CA GLN A 683 25.31 -3.19 -22.74
C GLN A 683 26.23 -2.00 -22.99
N TYR A 684 27.48 -2.04 -22.49
CA TYR A 684 28.38 -0.89 -22.53
C TYR A 684 29.72 -1.24 -23.19
N HIS A 685 29.80 -0.98 -24.50
CA HIS A 685 31.04 -1.16 -25.26
C HIS A 685 32.18 -0.30 -24.68
N GLY A 686 33.29 -0.93 -24.30
CA GLY A 686 34.49 -0.26 -23.78
C GLY A 686 34.52 -0.07 -22.26
N VAL A 687 33.49 -0.50 -21.52
CA VAL A 687 33.53 -0.53 -20.05
C VAL A 687 34.29 -1.77 -19.58
N ASN A 688 35.30 -1.58 -18.74
CA ASN A 688 35.97 -2.70 -18.07
C ASN A 688 35.14 -3.11 -16.85
N ALA A 689 34.30 -4.13 -17.01
CA ALA A 689 33.40 -4.62 -15.96
C ALA A 689 34.13 -4.99 -14.65
N ALA A 690 35.36 -5.50 -14.72
CA ALA A 690 36.17 -5.85 -13.55
C ALA A 690 36.69 -4.61 -12.79
N SER A 691 36.73 -3.44 -13.44
CA SER A 691 37.06 -2.17 -12.78
C SER A 691 35.83 -1.47 -12.19
N GLU A 692 34.66 -1.66 -12.79
CA GLU A 692 33.39 -1.14 -12.25
C GLU A 692 32.96 -1.94 -11.02
N VAL A 693 32.90 -3.27 -11.13
CA VAL A 693 32.54 -4.18 -10.04
C VAL A 693 33.65 -5.21 -9.88
N PRO A 694 34.66 -4.99 -9.00
CA PRO A 694 35.74 -5.95 -8.81
C PRO A 694 35.24 -7.32 -8.33
N LYS A 695 35.92 -8.42 -8.70
CA LYS A 695 35.62 -9.75 -8.13
C LYS A 695 35.94 -9.75 -6.63
N VAL A 696 35.10 -10.41 -5.83
CA VAL A 696 35.27 -10.55 -4.37
C VAL A 696 35.18 -12.03 -3.99
N SER A 697 36.01 -12.45 -3.04
CA SER A 697 35.89 -13.75 -2.38
C SER A 697 35.55 -13.47 -0.93
N PRO A 698 34.26 -13.36 -0.57
CA PRO A 698 33.88 -12.85 0.73
C PRO A 698 34.29 -13.82 1.85
N ASP A 699 34.90 -13.27 2.90
CA ASP A 699 35.21 -13.96 4.16
C ASP A 699 34.46 -13.34 5.35
N LEU A 700 33.66 -12.31 5.08
CA LEU A 700 32.79 -11.64 6.03
C LEU A 700 31.36 -11.50 5.47
N CYS A 701 30.34 -11.75 6.29
CA CYS A 701 28.95 -11.41 5.98
C CYS A 701 28.20 -10.92 7.22
N ILE A 702 27.53 -9.77 7.10
CA ILE A 702 26.60 -9.27 8.12
C ILE A 702 25.17 -9.62 7.69
N VAL A 703 24.44 -10.28 8.58
CA VAL A 703 23.04 -10.68 8.38
C VAL A 703 22.17 -9.83 9.30
N ASN A 704 21.36 -8.96 8.71
CA ASN A 704 20.43 -8.08 9.43
C ASN A 704 18.99 -8.55 9.24
N PHE A 705 18.25 -8.67 10.33
CA PHE A 705 16.80 -8.82 10.34
C PHE A 705 16.17 -7.52 10.83
N TYR A 706 15.38 -6.88 9.97
CA TYR A 706 14.61 -5.68 10.24
C TYR A 706 13.15 -6.08 10.49
N ASP A 707 12.58 -5.67 11.62
CA ASP A 707 11.13 -5.73 11.81
C ASP A 707 10.44 -4.58 11.05
N ASN A 708 9.11 -4.48 11.16
CA ASN A 708 8.32 -3.45 10.46
C ASN A 708 8.72 -2.00 10.83
N ASN A 709 9.40 -1.80 11.95
CA ASN A 709 9.90 -0.49 12.40
C ASN A 709 11.41 -0.35 12.18
N GLY A 710 12.02 -1.31 11.49
CA GLY A 710 13.45 -1.40 11.28
C GLY A 710 13.96 -0.29 10.37
N ARG A 711 15.10 0.29 10.73
CA ARG A 711 15.76 1.36 9.98
C ARG A 711 17.25 1.38 10.24
N LEU A 712 18.01 1.93 9.30
CA LEU A 712 19.44 2.15 9.44
C LEU A 712 19.82 3.44 8.72
N GLY A 713 20.27 4.44 9.48
CA GLY A 713 20.66 5.73 8.91
C GLY A 713 21.84 5.63 7.94
N LEU A 714 22.09 6.72 7.21
CA LEU A 714 23.19 6.79 6.25
C LEU A 714 24.55 6.51 6.91
N HIS A 715 25.21 5.46 6.44
CA HIS A 715 26.51 4.98 6.90
C HIS A 715 27.37 4.51 5.71
N GLN A 716 28.62 4.16 6.00
CA GLN A 716 29.57 3.60 5.04
C GLN A 716 30.17 2.33 5.64
N ASP A 717 30.36 1.34 4.79
CA ASP A 717 31.08 0.11 5.08
C ASP A 717 32.56 0.34 4.85
N ARG A 718 33.27 0.79 5.89
CA ARG A 718 34.69 1.21 5.81
C ARG A 718 35.56 0.64 6.92
N ASP A 719 35.06 -0.41 7.57
CA ASP A 719 35.69 -1.01 8.73
C ASP A 719 36.50 -2.27 8.34
N GLU A 720 36.54 -2.61 7.04
CA GLU A 720 37.37 -3.66 6.42
C GLU A 720 38.84 -3.22 6.23
N CYS A 721 39.75 -4.12 5.82
CA CYS A 721 41.15 -3.79 5.67
C CYS A 721 41.40 -2.75 4.56
N GLU A 722 42.46 -1.97 4.73
CA GLU A 722 42.84 -0.90 3.81
C GLU A 722 43.08 -1.41 2.38
N GLU A 723 43.61 -2.63 2.22
CA GLU A 723 43.80 -3.23 0.89
C GLU A 723 42.46 -3.48 0.18
N SER A 724 41.48 -4.04 0.89
CA SER A 724 40.14 -4.33 0.38
C SER A 724 39.43 -3.05 -0.06
N LEU A 725 39.47 -2.01 0.79
CA LEU A 725 38.89 -0.70 0.51
C LEU A 725 39.58 -0.01 -0.65
N ARG A 726 40.93 0.02 -0.69
CA ARG A 726 41.70 0.65 -1.78
C ARG A 726 41.44 -0.01 -3.12
N ARG A 727 41.24 -1.32 -3.13
CA ARG A 727 40.90 -2.09 -4.35
C ARG A 727 39.44 -1.91 -4.78
N GLY A 728 38.61 -1.27 -3.96
CA GLY A 728 37.19 -1.07 -4.26
C GLY A 728 36.40 -2.37 -4.27
N LEU A 729 36.80 -3.40 -3.50
CA LEU A 729 36.14 -4.71 -3.51
C LEU A 729 34.68 -4.55 -3.07
N PRO A 730 33.69 -5.05 -3.84
CA PRO A 730 32.28 -4.71 -3.65
C PRO A 730 31.69 -5.23 -2.35
N VAL A 731 30.62 -4.56 -1.91
CA VAL A 731 29.60 -5.12 -1.04
C VAL A 731 28.53 -5.77 -1.92
N VAL A 732 28.17 -7.01 -1.62
CA VAL A 732 27.09 -7.74 -2.29
C VAL A 732 25.95 -7.96 -1.29
N SER A 733 24.77 -7.42 -1.56
CA SER A 733 23.63 -7.39 -0.65
C SER A 733 22.46 -8.22 -1.18
N PHE A 734 22.07 -9.28 -0.46
CA PHE A 734 20.88 -10.08 -0.76
C PHE A 734 19.69 -9.58 0.06
N SER A 735 18.55 -9.30 -0.58
CA SER A 735 17.32 -8.85 0.06
C SER A 735 16.25 -9.93 0.05
N LEU A 736 15.73 -10.32 1.22
CA LEU A 736 14.74 -11.37 1.40
C LEU A 736 13.62 -10.87 2.34
N GLY A 737 12.36 -11.20 2.06
CA GLY A 737 11.22 -10.80 2.87
C GLY A 737 10.65 -9.44 2.45
N ASP A 738 10.24 -8.63 3.42
CA ASP A 738 9.61 -7.34 3.15
C ASP A 738 10.55 -6.37 2.43
N THR A 739 9.98 -5.57 1.54
CA THR A 739 10.64 -4.58 0.69
C THR A 739 11.23 -3.47 1.54
N ALA A 740 12.43 -3.02 1.20
CA ALA A 740 13.06 -1.87 1.85
C ALA A 740 13.23 -0.69 0.91
N LYS A 741 12.97 0.51 1.45
CA LYS A 741 13.40 1.76 0.85
C LYS A 741 14.88 2.00 1.16
N PHE A 742 15.73 1.72 0.19
CA PHE A 742 17.18 1.83 0.31
C PHE A 742 17.66 3.18 -0.21
N LEU A 743 18.32 3.94 0.66
CA LEU A 743 18.90 5.23 0.34
C LEU A 743 20.36 5.08 -0.03
N TYR A 744 20.83 5.81 -1.03
CA TYR A 744 22.26 5.89 -1.37
C TYR A 744 22.68 7.26 -1.94
N GLY A 745 23.92 7.67 -1.70
CA GLY A 745 24.44 8.94 -2.19
C GLY A 745 25.92 9.19 -1.86
N ASP A 746 26.46 10.30 -2.38
CA ASP A 746 27.87 10.68 -2.17
C ASP A 746 28.10 11.44 -0.85
N GLN A 747 27.01 11.92 -0.24
CA GLN A 747 27.03 12.71 0.98
C GLN A 747 26.17 12.04 2.05
N ARG A 748 26.50 12.27 3.32
CA ARG A 748 25.67 11.85 4.46
C ARG A 748 24.48 12.80 4.66
N ASP A 749 23.67 12.96 3.61
CA ASP A 749 22.53 13.87 3.55
C ASP A 749 21.33 13.14 2.94
N ILE A 750 20.27 12.96 3.73
CA ILE A 750 19.06 12.23 3.33
C ILE A 750 18.34 12.99 2.19
N ASN A 751 18.35 14.32 2.19
CA ASN A 751 17.63 15.12 1.19
C ASN A 751 18.28 15.06 -0.20
N LYS A 752 19.54 14.62 -0.28
CA LYS A 752 20.29 14.45 -1.54
C LYS A 752 20.50 12.98 -1.89
N ALA A 753 20.07 12.06 -1.03
CA ALA A 753 20.17 10.64 -1.29
C ALA A 753 19.16 10.23 -2.37
N GLN A 754 19.57 9.33 -3.25
CA GLN A 754 18.68 8.62 -4.16
C GLN A 754 18.04 7.46 -3.40
N GLU A 755 16.83 7.07 -3.81
CA GLU A 755 16.07 5.97 -3.22
C GLU A 755 15.87 4.86 -4.27
N VAL A 756 15.99 3.61 -3.85
CA VAL A 756 15.61 2.44 -4.64
C VAL A 756 14.92 1.42 -3.74
N GLU A 757 13.86 0.79 -4.25
CA GLU A 757 13.17 -0.28 -3.54
C GLU A 757 13.84 -1.63 -3.80
N LEU A 758 14.20 -2.31 -2.70
CA LEU A 758 14.80 -3.64 -2.72
C LEU A 758 13.77 -4.66 -2.22
N GLU A 759 13.24 -5.45 -3.16
CA GLU A 759 12.23 -6.48 -2.94
C GLU A 759 12.89 -7.84 -2.58
N SER A 760 12.07 -8.80 -2.15
CA SER A 760 12.54 -10.17 -1.92
C SER A 760 13.07 -10.78 -3.22
N GLY A 761 14.31 -11.27 -3.16
CA GLY A 761 15.01 -11.87 -4.29
C GLY A 761 15.99 -10.93 -5.00
N ASP A 762 15.99 -9.64 -4.65
CA ASP A 762 16.91 -8.67 -5.24
C ASP A 762 18.33 -8.83 -4.71
N VAL A 763 19.31 -8.62 -5.60
CA VAL A 763 20.74 -8.54 -5.26
C VAL A 763 21.29 -7.19 -5.67
N LEU A 764 21.74 -6.39 -4.70
CA LEU A 764 22.37 -5.11 -4.93
C LEU A 764 23.89 -5.24 -4.74
N ILE A 765 24.67 -4.79 -5.72
CA ILE A 765 26.12 -4.85 -5.70
C ILE A 765 26.67 -3.44 -5.83
N PHE A 766 27.55 -3.02 -4.92
CA PHE A 766 28.26 -1.74 -5.03
C PHE A 766 29.74 -1.85 -4.63
N GLY A 767 30.61 -1.50 -5.57
CA GLY A 767 32.07 -1.55 -5.46
C GLY A 767 32.71 -0.49 -6.35
N GLY A 768 34.01 -0.63 -6.62
CA GLY A 768 34.76 0.31 -7.45
C GLY A 768 34.53 1.77 -7.01
N LYS A 769 34.02 2.60 -7.92
CA LYS A 769 33.68 4.01 -7.63
C LYS A 769 32.58 4.20 -6.58
N SER A 770 31.68 3.22 -6.44
CA SER A 770 30.59 3.25 -5.47
C SER A 770 30.91 2.52 -4.17
N ARG A 771 32.15 2.04 -3.96
CA ARG A 771 32.51 1.30 -2.74
C ARG A 771 32.31 2.09 -1.45
N HIS A 772 32.44 3.41 -1.52
CA HIS A 772 32.36 4.33 -0.39
C HIS A 772 31.11 5.23 -0.41
N ILE A 773 30.03 4.82 -1.07
CA ILE A 773 28.77 5.59 -0.99
C ILE A 773 28.20 5.55 0.43
N PHE A 774 27.58 6.66 0.83
CA PHE A 774 26.68 6.63 1.98
C PHE A 774 25.42 5.89 1.59
N HIS A 775 24.99 4.97 2.44
CA HIS A 775 23.78 4.20 2.20
C HIS A 775 23.04 3.85 3.50
N GLY A 776 21.76 3.49 3.39
CA GLY A 776 20.92 3.18 4.55
C GLY A 776 19.56 2.62 4.17
N VAL A 777 18.80 2.24 5.17
CA VAL A 777 17.41 1.76 5.05
C VAL A 777 16.53 2.78 5.77
N SER A 778 15.72 3.53 5.01
CA SER A 778 14.84 4.54 5.59
C SER A 778 13.62 3.90 6.26
N SER A 779 13.06 2.87 5.64
CA SER A 779 11.90 2.11 6.14
C SER A 779 11.79 0.72 5.50
N ILE A 780 11.07 -0.17 6.18
CA ILE A 780 10.60 -1.46 5.66
C ILE A 780 9.11 -1.30 5.32
N ILE A 781 8.71 -1.73 4.12
CA ILE A 781 7.33 -1.73 3.66
C ILE A 781 6.69 -3.07 4.08
N PRO A 782 5.83 -3.10 5.11
CA PRO A 782 5.32 -4.35 5.67
C PRO A 782 4.48 -5.16 4.67
N ILE A 783 4.45 -6.48 4.83
CA ILE A 783 3.54 -7.40 4.09
C ILE A 783 3.80 -7.37 2.57
N THR A 784 5.03 -7.11 2.18
CA THR A 784 5.47 -7.19 0.79
C THR A 784 6.33 -8.43 0.52
N ALA A 785 6.70 -9.18 1.56
CA ALA A 785 7.32 -10.48 1.44
C ALA A 785 6.46 -11.45 0.61
N PRO A 786 7.05 -12.24 -0.31
CA PRO A 786 6.31 -13.26 -1.03
C PRO A 786 5.67 -14.27 -0.07
N LYS A 787 4.37 -14.53 -0.22
CA LYS A 787 3.62 -15.44 0.67
C LYS A 787 4.25 -16.82 0.76
N TRP A 788 4.70 -17.37 -0.38
CA TRP A 788 5.39 -18.67 -0.42
C TRP A 788 6.66 -18.68 0.44
N LEU A 789 7.39 -17.57 0.54
CA LEU A 789 8.60 -17.50 1.34
C LEU A 789 8.24 -17.60 2.83
N ILE A 790 7.24 -16.84 3.26
CA ILE A 790 6.76 -16.86 4.65
C ILE A 790 6.19 -18.24 5.01
N GLU A 791 5.37 -18.84 4.14
CA GLU A 791 4.76 -20.15 4.39
C GLU A 791 5.78 -21.30 4.42
N GLU A 792 6.82 -21.26 3.59
CA GLU A 792 7.81 -22.36 3.54
C GLU A 792 8.92 -22.25 4.58
N THR A 793 9.12 -21.07 5.16
CA THR A 793 10.21 -20.79 6.11
C THR A 793 9.73 -20.48 7.52
N ASP A 794 8.45 -20.12 7.67
CA ASP A 794 7.87 -19.56 8.89
C ASP A 794 8.54 -18.23 9.32
N MET A 795 9.18 -17.49 8.40
CA MET A 795 9.87 -16.24 8.72
C MET A 795 8.92 -15.23 9.38
N LEU A 796 9.40 -14.55 10.42
CA LEU A 796 8.67 -13.46 11.07
C LEU A 796 8.46 -12.31 10.07
N PRO A 797 7.37 -11.52 10.20
CA PRO A 797 7.18 -10.29 9.43
C PRO A 797 8.40 -9.37 9.54
N GLY A 798 8.84 -8.84 8.41
CA GLY A 798 10.09 -8.10 8.31
C GLY A 798 10.98 -8.53 7.14
N ARG A 799 12.21 -8.04 7.16
CA ARG A 799 13.20 -8.18 6.09
C ARG A 799 14.49 -8.80 6.61
N LEU A 800 14.99 -9.81 5.91
CA LEU A 800 16.31 -10.39 6.11
C LEU A 800 17.25 -9.88 5.00
N ASN A 801 18.39 -9.29 5.38
CA ASN A 801 19.38 -8.77 4.45
C ASN A 801 20.77 -9.30 4.78
N LEU A 802 21.47 -9.85 3.78
CA LEU A 802 22.84 -10.35 3.93
C LEU A 802 23.79 -9.46 3.12
N THR A 803 24.80 -8.85 3.77
CA THR A 803 25.85 -8.08 3.08
C THR A 803 27.19 -8.81 3.15
N PHE A 804 27.66 -9.33 2.02
CA PHE A 804 28.92 -10.05 1.85
C PHE A 804 30.05 -9.10 1.48
N ARG A 805 31.22 -9.29 2.09
CA ARG A 805 32.38 -8.40 2.00
C ARG A 805 33.68 -9.19 2.15
N LYS A 806 34.78 -8.57 1.75
CA LYS A 806 36.14 -9.06 2.00
C LYS A 806 36.78 -8.20 3.07
N TYR A 807 37.15 -8.81 4.20
CA TYR A 807 37.95 -8.15 5.22
C TYR A 807 39.36 -7.91 4.70
#